data_AF-A0AAV0M7T8-F1
#
_entry.id   AF-A0AAV0M7T8-F1
#
_cell.length_a   1.000
_cell.length_b   1.000
_cell.length_c   1.000
_cell.angle_alpha   90.00
_cell.angle_beta   90.00
_cell.angle_gamma   90.00
#
_symmetry.space_group_name_H-M   'P 1'
#
loop_
_entity.id
_entity.type
_entity.pdbx_description
1 polymer ?
#
loop_
_entity_poly.entity_id
_entity_poly.type
_entity_poly.pdbx_seq_one_letter_code
_entity_poly.pdbx_strand_id
1 'polypeptide(L)'
;MLDPGIKHEQGYFIYDSGSKIDGWVQNTNGQPWEVWPGPCVFPDFTQSKVRSWWASLVRDFISNGVDGIWNDMNEPAVFKTVTKTMPESNVHRGDDDLGGRQNHLHYHNVYGMLMARSTFEGMKSSNENKRPFVLTRAGFIGSQRYAATWTGDNLSNWEHLQMSISMVLQLGLSGQPLSGPDLGGFAGNATPKLFGRWMGIGAMFPFCRGHSEKGTTDHEPWSFGEECEEVCRLALRRRYRLLPHIYTLFYMSHTMGTPVATPTFFADPKDPSLRNLENSFLLGSLLVYSSTVSDQATHEVKHILPHGIWMRFDFDDAHLDLPTLYLQGGSIVPLGPPYQHVGESNVSDDLTILVALDENGGAKGQLFEDDGDSYDFTKGEYLLTHYVAELKSSVVTIKVSKTEGLWKRPSRRLHVHLLLGGGAKLVALGMDGDAIQIAMPTALDVSELVSTGEKQYQKRLESSKPIPDVKADTGPKGAELSRTPVELKSGDWSVQIVPWIGGRIISMKHLPSGTQWLHSRIDVDGYEEYSGTEYRSAGCSEAYSVIERDLVHAGEEESLMLEGDIGGGVILQRHVSILKDRPQVLQIDSGIIARSVGAGSGGFSRLVCLRVHPTFTLLHPTETFISFTSIDGTKREIWPDAGDQTYQGNQLPNGEWMLVDKCLGVGLVNRFKVEEVYKCYIHWGTGTVNLELWSEDRPVSKQSPLTVSHQYEVARVASS
;
A
#
# COMPACT_ATOMS: atom_id res chain seq x y z
N MET A 1 5.80 10.18 -16.66
CA MET A 1 5.07 8.91 -16.51
C MET A 1 4.59 8.49 -17.88
N LEU A 2 4.70 7.21 -18.23
CA LEU A 2 4.28 6.63 -19.50
C LEU A 2 3.44 5.39 -19.23
N ASP A 3 2.23 5.37 -19.79
CA ASP A 3 1.34 4.21 -19.73
C ASP A 3 1.45 3.41 -21.03
N PRO A 4 1.14 2.11 -21.02
CA PRO A 4 1.15 1.31 -22.24
C PRO A 4 -0.04 1.59 -23.17
N GLY A 5 -1.11 2.23 -22.68
CA GLY A 5 -2.28 2.53 -23.50
C GLY A 5 -2.02 3.69 -24.47
N ILE A 6 -1.90 3.39 -25.77
CA ILE A 6 -1.73 4.41 -26.82
C ILE A 6 -3.08 4.81 -27.38
N LYS A 7 -3.40 6.11 -27.33
CA LYS A 7 -4.63 6.65 -27.91
C LYS A 7 -4.79 6.22 -29.37
N HIS A 8 -5.90 5.57 -29.70
CA HIS A 8 -6.27 5.20 -31.05
C HIS A 8 -6.89 6.41 -31.75
N GLU A 9 -6.05 7.18 -32.43
CA GLU A 9 -6.44 8.38 -33.17
C GLU A 9 -5.62 8.49 -34.46
N GLN A 10 -6.30 8.51 -35.61
CA GLN A 10 -5.62 8.69 -36.90
C GLN A 10 -4.99 10.08 -36.98
N GLY A 11 -3.73 10.15 -37.43
CA GLY A 11 -2.95 11.40 -37.46
C GLY A 11 -2.15 11.65 -36.18
N TYR A 12 -2.41 10.89 -35.10
CA TYR A 12 -1.52 10.88 -33.95
C TYR A 12 -0.28 10.06 -34.28
N PHE A 13 0.87 10.73 -34.40
CA PHE A 13 2.09 10.11 -34.95
C PHE A 13 2.56 8.84 -34.22
N ILE A 14 2.28 8.71 -32.91
CA ILE A 14 2.61 7.49 -32.15
C ILE A 14 1.72 6.34 -32.60
N TYR A 15 0.40 6.55 -32.69
CA TYR A 15 -0.52 5.56 -33.23
C TYR A 15 -0.22 5.22 -34.70
N ASP A 16 0.05 6.23 -35.53
CA ASP A 16 0.34 6.00 -36.95
C ASP A 16 1.66 5.21 -37.13
N SER A 17 2.70 5.52 -36.34
CA SER A 17 3.99 4.83 -36.44
C SER A 17 3.94 3.40 -35.88
N GLY A 18 3.24 3.16 -34.77
CA GLY A 18 3.03 1.82 -34.23
C GLY A 18 2.17 0.94 -35.16
N SER A 19 1.19 1.53 -35.86
CA SER A 19 0.38 0.84 -36.85
C SER A 19 1.19 0.44 -38.09
N LYS A 20 2.11 1.30 -38.56
CA LYS A 20 3.01 1.00 -39.70
C LYS A 20 3.89 -0.22 -39.49
N ILE A 21 4.23 -0.54 -38.23
CA ILE A 21 5.04 -1.71 -37.89
C ILE A 21 4.20 -2.92 -37.47
N ASP A 22 2.86 -2.84 -37.57
CA ASP A 22 1.94 -3.84 -37.02
C ASP A 22 2.27 -4.15 -35.54
N GLY A 23 2.36 -3.09 -34.72
CA GLY A 23 2.90 -3.16 -33.37
C GLY A 23 1.89 -3.43 -32.26
N TRP A 24 0.62 -3.65 -32.58
CA TRP A 24 -0.45 -3.76 -31.59
C TRP A 24 -0.76 -5.20 -31.19
N VAL A 25 -1.13 -5.39 -29.93
CA VAL A 25 -1.77 -6.62 -29.45
C VAL A 25 -3.12 -6.77 -30.16
N GLN A 26 -3.45 -8.00 -30.56
CA GLN A 26 -4.64 -8.29 -31.34
C GLN A 26 -5.73 -8.98 -30.51
N ASN A 27 -6.98 -8.83 -30.91
CA ASN A 27 -8.06 -9.72 -30.49
C ASN A 27 -8.01 -11.05 -31.29
N THR A 28 -8.90 -11.98 -30.97
CA THR A 28 -9.00 -13.29 -31.66
C THR A 28 -9.35 -13.19 -33.14
N ASN A 29 -9.91 -12.06 -33.58
CA ASN A 29 -10.25 -11.78 -34.99
C ASN A 29 -9.07 -11.16 -35.77
N GLY A 30 -7.90 -11.02 -35.15
CA GLY A 30 -6.70 -10.46 -35.79
C GLY A 30 -6.71 -8.94 -35.95
N GLN A 31 -7.65 -8.24 -35.33
CA GLN A 31 -7.69 -6.77 -35.32
C GLN A 31 -6.99 -6.24 -34.05
N PRO A 32 -6.41 -5.02 -34.08
CA PRO A 32 -5.94 -4.37 -32.86
C PRO A 32 -7.02 -4.37 -31.78
N TRP A 33 -6.63 -4.68 -30.54
CA TRP A 33 -7.56 -4.66 -29.42
C TRP A 33 -7.62 -3.26 -28.78
N GLU A 34 -8.84 -2.77 -28.50
CA GLU A 34 -9.09 -1.38 -28.06
C GLU A 34 -9.69 -1.28 -26.64
N VAL A 35 -9.25 -0.31 -25.82
CA VAL A 35 -9.74 -0.10 -24.42
C VAL A 35 -9.57 1.32 -23.85
N TRP A 36 -10.15 1.59 -22.66
CA TRP A 36 -10.09 2.81 -21.78
C TRP A 36 -8.67 3.40 -21.54
N PRO A 37 -8.45 4.72 -21.27
CA PRO A 37 -9.38 5.86 -21.04
C PRO A 37 -9.91 6.58 -22.30
N GLY A 38 -9.90 5.88 -23.43
CA GLY A 38 -10.56 6.26 -24.68
C GLY A 38 -10.70 4.99 -25.52
N PRO A 39 -10.71 5.06 -26.86
CA PRO A 39 -10.20 4.00 -27.70
C PRO A 39 -8.67 4.04 -27.62
N CYS A 40 -8.03 3.05 -27.01
CA CYS A 40 -6.57 2.92 -26.92
C CYS A 40 -6.13 1.52 -27.35
N VAL A 41 -4.97 1.42 -28.00
CA VAL A 41 -4.30 0.15 -28.36
C VAL A 41 -3.08 -0.09 -27.47
N PHE A 42 -2.72 -1.35 -27.26
CA PHE A 42 -1.52 -1.72 -26.50
C PHE A 42 -0.39 -2.15 -27.43
N PRO A 43 0.83 -1.59 -27.26
CA PRO A 43 2.03 -2.12 -27.90
C PRO A 43 2.27 -3.57 -27.49
N ASP A 44 2.55 -4.42 -28.46
CA ASP A 44 2.92 -5.80 -28.21
C ASP A 44 4.43 -5.91 -27.91
N PHE A 45 4.82 -5.62 -26.66
CA PHE A 45 6.22 -5.65 -26.21
C PHE A 45 6.89 -7.03 -26.32
N THR A 46 6.14 -8.09 -26.64
CA THR A 46 6.68 -9.42 -26.94
C THR A 46 7.43 -9.45 -28.28
N GLN A 47 7.21 -8.46 -29.14
CA GLN A 47 7.90 -8.30 -30.42
C GLN A 47 9.10 -7.36 -30.31
N SER A 48 10.28 -7.82 -30.73
CA SER A 48 11.53 -7.05 -30.75
C SER A 48 11.40 -5.71 -31.49
N LYS A 49 10.73 -5.71 -32.66
CA LYS A 49 10.45 -4.48 -33.42
C LYS A 49 9.63 -3.45 -32.63
N VAL A 50 8.70 -3.89 -31.77
CA VAL A 50 7.87 -3.00 -30.93
C VAL A 50 8.69 -2.45 -29.77
N ARG A 51 9.55 -3.27 -29.16
CA ARG A 51 10.49 -2.82 -28.14
C ARG A 51 11.45 -1.76 -28.68
N SER A 52 12.00 -1.97 -29.88
CA SER A 52 12.86 -0.97 -30.55
C SER A 52 12.11 0.31 -30.92
N TRP A 53 10.86 0.20 -31.37
CA TRP A 53 9.99 1.36 -31.64
C TRP A 53 9.72 2.15 -30.36
N TRP A 54 9.33 1.50 -29.26
CA TRP A 54 9.12 2.16 -27.98
C TRP A 54 10.40 2.84 -27.47
N ALA A 55 11.52 2.12 -27.51
CA ALA A 55 12.83 2.65 -27.15
C ALA A 55 13.17 3.92 -27.93
N SER A 56 12.82 3.97 -29.23
CA SER A 56 13.05 5.15 -30.08
C SER A 56 12.24 6.38 -29.65
N LEU A 57 11.00 6.20 -29.19
CA LEU A 57 10.15 7.26 -28.65
C LEU A 57 10.64 7.76 -27.30
N VAL A 58 11.16 6.85 -26.47
CA VAL A 58 11.74 7.19 -25.16
C VAL A 58 12.92 8.15 -25.29
N ARG A 59 13.73 8.03 -26.36
CA ARG A 59 14.89 8.92 -26.56
C ARG A 59 14.52 10.39 -26.63
N ASP A 60 13.36 10.71 -27.20
CA ASP A 60 12.91 12.09 -27.34
C ASP A 60 12.71 12.73 -25.97
N PHE A 61 12.20 12.00 -24.97
CA PHE A 61 12.07 12.52 -23.59
C PHE A 61 13.44 12.85 -22.97
N ILE A 62 14.42 11.97 -23.14
CA ILE A 62 15.76 12.15 -22.58
C ILE A 62 16.47 13.33 -23.24
N SER A 63 16.33 13.48 -24.56
CA SER A 63 16.88 14.62 -25.29
C SER A 63 16.29 15.97 -24.84
N ASN A 64 15.09 15.96 -24.24
CA ASN A 64 14.43 17.14 -23.68
C ASN A 64 14.72 17.37 -22.19
N GLY A 65 15.67 16.63 -21.60
CA GLY A 65 16.13 16.83 -20.22
C GLY A 65 15.40 16.02 -19.16
N VAL A 66 14.61 15.00 -19.54
CA VAL A 66 14.04 14.06 -18.57
C VAL A 66 15.11 13.07 -18.12
N ASP A 67 15.35 12.97 -16.81
CA ASP A 67 16.38 12.08 -16.24
C ASP A 67 15.85 10.70 -15.80
N GLY A 68 14.53 10.55 -15.67
CA GLY A 68 13.90 9.32 -15.19
C GLY A 68 12.51 9.12 -15.76
N ILE A 69 12.13 7.87 -16.00
CA ILE A 69 10.82 7.51 -16.55
C ILE A 69 10.08 6.55 -15.63
N TRP A 70 8.83 6.89 -15.35
CA TRP A 70 7.91 6.06 -14.59
C TRP A 70 6.95 5.37 -15.56
N ASN A 71 7.00 4.03 -15.65
CA ASN A 71 6.03 3.18 -16.33
C ASN A 71 4.92 2.75 -15.38
N ASP A 72 3.70 3.17 -15.68
CA ASP A 72 2.52 2.86 -14.88
C ASP A 72 1.52 2.02 -15.68
N MET A 73 0.54 1.41 -14.99
CA MET A 73 -0.57 0.68 -15.61
C MET A 73 -0.15 -0.52 -16.47
N ASN A 74 1.05 -1.06 -16.26
CA ASN A 74 1.69 -2.03 -17.13
C ASN A 74 1.55 -3.50 -16.70
N GLU A 75 0.56 -3.81 -15.86
CA GLU A 75 0.13 -5.18 -15.57
C GLU A 75 -0.28 -6.00 -16.81
N PRO A 76 -1.03 -5.49 -17.82
CA PRO A 76 -1.61 -4.16 -18.03
C PRO A 76 -2.97 -3.94 -17.36
N ALA A 77 -3.17 -2.78 -16.74
CA ALA A 77 -4.40 -2.43 -16.05
C ALA A 77 -5.52 -1.99 -17.01
N VAL A 78 -6.72 -2.55 -16.83
CA VAL A 78 -7.90 -2.31 -17.66
C VAL A 78 -9.15 -2.26 -16.79
N PHE A 79 -9.72 -1.07 -16.57
CA PHE A 79 -10.80 -0.94 -15.58
C PHE A 79 -12.17 -1.50 -16.01
N LYS A 80 -12.40 -1.64 -17.33
CA LYS A 80 -13.67 -2.08 -17.92
C LYS A 80 -13.79 -3.60 -18.10
N THR A 81 -12.85 -4.39 -17.58
CA THR A 81 -12.93 -5.85 -17.56
C THR A 81 -13.10 -6.34 -16.12
N VAL A 82 -13.73 -7.51 -15.97
CA VAL A 82 -13.97 -8.14 -14.66
C VAL A 82 -12.65 -8.45 -13.96
N THR A 83 -11.66 -8.93 -14.70
CA THR A 83 -10.33 -9.29 -14.20
C THR A 83 -9.41 -8.08 -13.99
N LYS A 84 -9.88 -6.87 -14.31
CA LYS A 84 -9.10 -5.62 -14.28
C LYS A 84 -7.82 -5.63 -15.14
N THR A 85 -7.73 -6.56 -16.09
CA THR A 85 -6.63 -6.66 -17.06
C THR A 85 -7.13 -7.03 -18.45
N MET A 86 -6.22 -7.10 -19.41
CA MET A 86 -6.48 -7.51 -20.79
C MET A 86 -7.07 -8.94 -20.84
N PRO A 87 -8.04 -9.23 -21.74
CA PRO A 87 -8.57 -10.58 -21.90
C PRO A 87 -7.48 -11.61 -22.20
N GLU A 88 -7.53 -12.75 -21.51
CA GLU A 88 -6.57 -13.85 -21.66
C GLU A 88 -6.44 -14.37 -23.10
N SER A 89 -7.51 -14.26 -23.89
CA SER A 89 -7.59 -14.72 -25.28
C SER A 89 -6.97 -13.76 -26.30
N ASN A 90 -6.59 -12.55 -25.89
CA ASN A 90 -5.89 -11.62 -26.76
C ASN A 90 -4.58 -12.24 -27.26
N VAL A 91 -4.18 -11.91 -28.48
CA VAL A 91 -3.07 -12.57 -29.18
C VAL A 91 -1.86 -11.65 -29.25
N HIS A 92 -0.75 -12.16 -28.74
CA HIS A 92 0.59 -11.61 -28.89
C HIS A 92 1.33 -12.36 -29.99
N ARG A 93 2.11 -11.64 -30.78
CA ARG A 93 2.94 -12.21 -31.87
C ARG A 93 4.40 -12.25 -31.43
N GLY A 94 4.66 -12.84 -30.26
CA GLY A 94 5.97 -12.84 -29.63
C GLY A 94 7.08 -13.39 -30.52
N ASP A 95 8.30 -12.91 -30.29
CA ASP A 95 9.50 -13.47 -30.91
C ASP A 95 9.66 -14.95 -30.51
N ASP A 96 10.27 -15.78 -31.37
CA ASP A 96 10.40 -17.23 -31.13
C ASP A 96 11.16 -17.56 -29.82
N ASP A 97 12.14 -16.75 -29.44
CA ASP A 97 12.90 -16.88 -28.20
C ASP A 97 12.08 -16.58 -26.93
N LEU A 98 10.97 -15.86 -27.09
CA LEU A 98 9.99 -15.58 -26.03
C LEU A 98 8.78 -16.53 -26.09
N GLY A 99 8.75 -17.52 -26.97
CA GLY A 99 7.66 -18.50 -27.08
C GLY A 99 6.73 -18.35 -28.29
N GLY A 100 7.02 -17.42 -29.19
CA GLY A 100 6.31 -17.26 -30.46
C GLY A 100 4.91 -16.64 -30.31
N ARG A 101 4.03 -16.88 -31.29
CA ARG A 101 2.64 -16.40 -31.23
C ARG A 101 1.85 -17.17 -30.16
N GLN A 102 1.43 -16.48 -29.10
CA GLN A 102 0.63 -17.02 -28.00
C GLN A 102 -0.49 -16.05 -27.59
N ASN A 103 -1.32 -16.48 -26.64
CA ASN A 103 -2.34 -15.63 -26.05
C ASN A 103 -1.79 -14.79 -24.88
N HIS A 104 -2.59 -13.85 -24.38
CA HIS A 104 -2.22 -12.97 -23.28
C HIS A 104 -2.00 -13.74 -21.98
N LEU A 105 -2.73 -14.83 -21.76
CA LEU A 105 -2.52 -15.71 -20.61
C LEU A 105 -1.05 -16.18 -20.50
N HIS A 106 -0.40 -16.46 -21.62
CA HIS A 106 1.02 -16.84 -21.63
C HIS A 106 1.96 -15.66 -21.28
N TYR A 107 1.62 -14.44 -21.71
CA TYR A 107 2.51 -13.27 -21.65
C TYR A 107 2.20 -12.25 -20.53
N HIS A 108 1.08 -12.38 -19.85
CA HIS A 108 0.56 -11.38 -18.90
C HIS A 108 1.65 -10.88 -17.94
N ASN A 109 2.27 -11.79 -17.19
CA ASN A 109 3.25 -11.43 -16.17
C ASN A 109 4.58 -10.86 -16.70
N VAL A 110 4.92 -11.09 -17.98
CA VAL A 110 6.15 -10.53 -18.58
C VAL A 110 5.92 -9.23 -19.32
N TYR A 111 4.66 -8.86 -19.57
CA TYR A 111 4.29 -7.65 -20.31
C TYR A 111 4.91 -6.39 -19.71
N GLY A 112 4.71 -6.16 -18.40
CA GLY A 112 5.25 -5.01 -17.68
C GLY A 112 6.79 -4.98 -17.65
N MET A 113 7.43 -6.15 -17.47
CA MET A 113 8.89 -6.25 -17.54
C MET A 113 9.43 -5.89 -18.93
N LEU A 114 8.76 -6.31 -20.01
CA LEU A 114 9.19 -6.02 -21.38
C LEU A 114 9.00 -4.54 -21.72
N MET A 115 7.96 -3.87 -21.20
CA MET A 115 7.83 -2.42 -21.28
C MET A 115 8.97 -1.72 -20.53
N ALA A 116 9.23 -2.09 -19.27
CA ALA A 116 10.30 -1.51 -18.47
C ALA A 116 11.68 -1.69 -19.11
N ARG A 117 11.95 -2.89 -19.67
CA ARG A 117 13.15 -3.17 -20.45
C ARG A 117 13.27 -2.25 -21.67
N SER A 118 12.18 -2.09 -22.43
CA SER A 118 12.18 -1.23 -23.62
C SER A 118 12.44 0.23 -23.26
N THR A 119 11.87 0.71 -22.15
CA THR A 119 12.14 2.04 -21.61
C THR A 119 13.60 2.19 -21.20
N PHE A 120 14.14 1.23 -20.44
CA PHE A 120 15.54 1.23 -20.03
C PHE A 120 16.50 1.26 -21.22
N GLU A 121 16.28 0.41 -22.23
CA GLU A 121 17.08 0.36 -23.45
C GLU A 121 17.00 1.68 -24.24
N GLY A 122 15.81 2.30 -24.32
CA GLY A 122 15.62 3.63 -24.92
C GLY A 122 16.44 4.71 -24.21
N MET A 123 16.34 4.77 -22.88
CA MET A 123 17.12 5.73 -22.07
C MET A 123 18.62 5.51 -22.24
N LYS A 124 19.09 4.28 -22.12
CA LYS A 124 20.50 3.92 -22.26
C LYS A 124 21.05 4.26 -23.65
N SER A 125 20.27 4.04 -24.71
CA SER A 125 20.69 4.39 -26.07
C SER A 125 20.79 5.90 -26.31
N SER A 126 20.13 6.71 -25.48
CA SER A 126 20.18 8.19 -25.57
C SER A 126 21.43 8.76 -24.92
N ASN A 127 21.89 8.13 -23.84
CA ASN A 127 23.12 8.49 -23.15
C ASN A 127 23.76 7.23 -22.54
N GLU A 128 24.71 6.63 -23.27
CA GLU A 128 25.37 5.38 -22.85
C GLU A 128 26.23 5.55 -21.59
N ASN A 129 26.61 6.79 -21.26
CA ASN A 129 27.42 7.12 -20.11
C ASN A 129 26.60 7.43 -18.86
N LYS A 130 25.26 7.41 -18.91
CA LYS A 130 24.39 7.72 -17.76
C LYS A 130 23.52 6.52 -17.38
N ARG A 131 23.40 6.23 -16.09
CA ARG A 131 22.54 5.17 -15.57
C ARG A 131 21.05 5.54 -15.74
N PRO A 132 20.24 4.74 -16.45
CA PRO A 132 18.81 5.00 -16.55
C PRO A 132 18.09 4.80 -15.21
N PHE A 133 17.22 5.75 -14.86
CA PHE A 133 16.23 5.54 -13.80
C PHE A 133 14.86 5.22 -14.42
N VAL A 134 14.45 3.95 -14.31
CA VAL A 134 13.10 3.51 -14.67
C VAL A 134 12.38 3.04 -13.41
N LEU A 135 11.15 3.51 -13.21
CA LEU A 135 10.26 3.06 -12.14
C LEU A 135 9.09 2.29 -12.77
N THR A 136 8.75 1.09 -12.28
CA THR A 136 7.67 0.25 -12.84
C THR A 136 6.77 -0.35 -11.77
N ARG A 137 5.46 -0.51 -12.05
CA ARG A 137 4.52 -1.16 -11.12
C ARG A 137 4.60 -2.66 -11.25
N ALA A 138 4.47 -3.13 -12.49
CA ALA A 138 4.48 -4.54 -12.82
C ALA A 138 5.88 -5.00 -13.27
N GLY A 139 6.18 -6.25 -12.96
CA GLY A 139 7.45 -6.89 -13.30
C GLY A 139 7.37 -8.41 -13.20
N PHE A 140 8.47 -9.06 -13.59
CA PHE A 140 8.67 -10.51 -13.47
C PHE A 140 10.05 -10.78 -12.86
N ILE A 141 10.38 -12.05 -12.60
CA ILE A 141 11.75 -12.42 -12.18
C ILE A 141 12.76 -11.85 -13.18
N GLY A 142 13.71 -11.06 -12.67
CA GLY A 142 14.72 -10.39 -13.49
C GLY A 142 14.41 -8.93 -13.85
N SER A 143 13.27 -8.37 -13.42
CA SER A 143 12.94 -6.94 -13.62
C SER A 143 13.96 -5.97 -13.02
N GLN A 144 14.67 -6.35 -11.96
CA GLN A 144 15.69 -5.53 -11.30
C GLN A 144 16.85 -5.12 -12.23
N ARG A 145 17.02 -5.81 -13.36
CA ARG A 145 18.00 -5.45 -14.39
C ARG A 145 17.63 -4.16 -15.14
N TYR A 146 16.36 -3.75 -15.07
CA TYR A 146 15.82 -2.70 -15.93
C TYR A 146 15.14 -1.58 -15.14
N ALA A 147 14.57 -1.85 -13.96
CA ALA A 147 13.78 -0.84 -13.25
C ALA A 147 13.72 -1.04 -11.73
N ALA A 148 13.55 0.07 -11.01
CA ALA A 148 13.02 0.14 -9.66
C ALA A 148 11.52 -0.20 -9.63
N THR A 149 10.98 -0.59 -8.47
CA THR A 149 9.55 -0.87 -8.29
C THR A 149 8.96 -0.13 -7.12
N TRP A 150 7.78 0.47 -7.29
CA TRP A 150 6.98 0.89 -6.14
C TRP A 150 5.84 -0.08 -5.89
N THR A 151 5.29 -0.09 -4.67
CA THR A 151 4.31 -1.10 -4.23
C THR A 151 2.89 -0.88 -4.74
N GLY A 152 2.69 0.02 -5.72
CA GLY A 152 1.38 0.35 -6.26
C GLY A 152 0.55 1.27 -5.35
N ASP A 153 -0.73 1.34 -5.67
CA ASP A 153 -1.70 2.32 -5.16
C ASP A 153 -2.15 1.99 -3.71
N ASN A 154 -1.27 2.18 -2.73
CA ASN A 154 -1.55 1.93 -1.31
C ASN A 154 -2.53 2.96 -0.71
N LEU A 155 -3.24 2.60 0.37
CA LEU A 155 -4.19 3.48 1.05
C LEU A 155 -3.50 4.36 2.09
N SER A 156 -4.05 5.54 2.36
CA SER A 156 -3.64 6.43 3.45
C SER A 156 -4.20 5.98 4.81
N ASN A 157 -3.74 4.82 5.31
CA ASN A 157 -4.09 4.31 6.64
C ASN A 157 -2.89 3.59 7.33
N TRP A 158 -3.06 3.26 8.61
CA TRP A 158 -2.01 2.67 9.45
C TRP A 158 -1.70 1.21 9.07
N GLU A 159 -2.70 0.48 8.59
CA GLU A 159 -2.56 -0.90 8.14
C GLU A 159 -1.64 -0.97 6.90
N HIS A 160 -1.81 -0.06 5.94
CA HIS A 160 -0.94 0.01 4.76
C HIS A 160 0.46 0.54 5.09
N LEU A 161 0.60 1.41 6.10
CA LEU A 161 1.93 1.76 6.64
C LEU A 161 2.62 0.50 7.17
N GLN A 162 1.95 -0.31 8.00
CA GLN A 162 2.51 -1.57 8.52
C GLN A 162 2.87 -2.52 7.38
N MET A 163 1.95 -2.76 6.44
CA MET A 163 2.18 -3.66 5.30
C MET A 163 3.36 -3.21 4.43
N SER A 164 3.62 -1.91 4.33
CA SER A 164 4.70 -1.39 3.48
C SER A 164 6.09 -1.92 3.87
N ILE A 165 6.34 -2.16 5.16
CA ILE A 165 7.59 -2.76 5.64
C ILE A 165 7.73 -4.18 5.07
N SER A 166 6.72 -5.04 5.29
CA SER A 166 6.72 -6.41 4.81
C SER A 166 6.80 -6.49 3.29
N MET A 167 6.13 -5.60 2.55
CA MET A 167 6.18 -5.58 1.09
C MET A 167 7.58 -5.23 0.56
N VAL A 168 8.23 -4.20 1.11
CA VAL A 168 9.60 -3.82 0.71
C VAL A 168 10.59 -4.96 1.00
N LEU A 169 10.47 -5.59 2.16
CA LEU A 169 11.33 -6.71 2.52
C LEU A 169 11.14 -7.94 1.60
N GLN A 170 9.90 -8.28 1.28
CA GLN A 170 9.61 -9.42 0.40
C GLN A 170 10.03 -9.16 -1.05
N LEU A 171 9.87 -7.93 -1.55
CA LEU A 171 10.41 -7.54 -2.85
C LEU A 171 11.95 -7.66 -2.88
N GLY A 172 12.62 -7.18 -1.83
CA GLY A 172 14.06 -7.32 -1.66
C GLY A 172 14.51 -8.79 -1.70
N LEU A 173 13.88 -9.65 -0.91
CA LEU A 173 14.13 -11.11 -0.90
C LEU A 173 13.84 -11.78 -2.25
N SER A 174 12.90 -11.23 -3.02
CA SER A 174 12.55 -11.72 -4.37
C SER A 174 13.46 -11.16 -5.46
N GLY A 175 14.54 -10.46 -5.10
CA GLY A 175 15.54 -9.95 -6.02
C GLY A 175 15.26 -8.55 -6.56
N GLN A 176 14.35 -7.78 -5.94
CA GLN A 176 14.07 -6.39 -6.29
C GLN A 176 14.57 -5.43 -5.19
N PRO A 177 15.83 -4.98 -5.22
CA PRO A 177 16.46 -4.27 -4.11
C PRO A 177 16.10 -2.78 -4.00
N LEU A 178 15.64 -2.16 -5.09
CA LEU A 178 15.22 -0.76 -5.14
C LEU A 178 13.69 -0.69 -5.17
N SER A 179 13.08 -0.74 -3.98
CA SER A 179 11.63 -0.66 -3.82
C SER A 179 11.16 0.13 -2.61
N GLY A 180 9.92 0.61 -2.68
CA GLY A 180 9.29 1.46 -1.65
C GLY A 180 7.82 1.77 -1.97
N PRO A 181 7.02 2.17 -0.98
CA PRO A 181 5.62 2.55 -1.18
C PRO A 181 5.46 4.04 -1.55
N ASP A 182 4.23 4.45 -1.82
CA ASP A 182 3.86 5.86 -1.82
C ASP A 182 3.68 6.32 -0.36
N LEU A 183 4.59 7.17 0.10
CA LEU A 183 4.65 7.58 1.50
C LEU A 183 3.46 8.47 1.85
N GLY A 184 2.71 8.04 2.87
CA GLY A 184 1.44 8.63 3.28
C GLY A 184 0.20 7.97 2.66
N GLY A 185 0.38 7.10 1.66
CA GLY A 185 -0.72 6.48 0.92
C GLY A 185 -1.04 7.21 -0.37
N PHE A 186 -1.32 6.44 -1.43
CA PHE A 186 -1.79 6.96 -2.70
C PHE A 186 -3.26 7.39 -2.63
N ALA A 187 -4.13 6.49 -2.16
CA ALA A 187 -5.57 6.70 -2.16
C ALA A 187 -6.08 7.18 -0.79
N GLY A 188 -6.90 8.22 -0.82
CA GLY A 188 -7.40 8.90 0.37
C GLY A 188 -6.44 9.96 0.95
N ASN A 189 -6.81 10.53 2.11
CA ASN A 189 -6.05 11.59 2.76
C ASN A 189 -5.34 11.06 4.00
N ALA A 190 -4.01 11.19 4.05
CA ALA A 190 -3.26 10.94 5.26
C ALA A 190 -3.65 11.93 6.37
N THR A 191 -3.63 11.48 7.61
CA THR A 191 -3.57 12.41 8.75
C THR A 191 -2.14 12.90 8.93
N PRO A 192 -1.91 14.09 9.51
CA PRO A 192 -0.55 14.57 9.77
C PRO A 192 0.32 13.55 10.52
N LYS A 193 -0.24 12.87 11.52
CA LYS A 193 0.48 11.87 12.32
C LYS A 193 0.84 10.63 11.51
N LEU A 194 -0.09 10.15 10.66
CA LEU A 194 0.19 9.04 9.75
C LEU A 194 1.30 9.41 8.77
N PHE A 195 1.20 10.57 8.13
CA PHE A 195 2.19 11.04 7.16
C PHE A 195 3.58 11.19 7.79
N GLY A 196 3.67 11.83 8.96
CA GLY A 196 4.93 11.99 9.69
C GLY A 196 5.56 10.66 10.09
N ARG A 197 4.77 9.70 10.60
CA ARG A 197 5.27 8.35 10.92
C ARG A 197 5.73 7.60 9.67
N TRP A 198 4.95 7.66 8.60
CA TRP A 198 5.29 6.98 7.35
C TRP A 198 6.53 7.59 6.71
N MET A 199 6.70 8.91 6.76
CA MET A 199 7.92 9.57 6.29
C MET A 199 9.14 9.16 7.12
N GLY A 200 9.00 9.04 8.44
CA GLY A 200 10.04 8.52 9.33
C GLY A 200 10.55 7.13 8.91
N ILE A 201 9.62 6.20 8.66
CA ILE A 201 9.94 4.83 8.19
C ILE A 201 10.46 4.86 6.75
N GLY A 202 9.74 5.54 5.86
CA GLY A 202 9.97 5.58 4.43
C GLY A 202 11.27 6.22 4.00
N ALA A 203 11.76 7.22 4.75
CA ALA A 203 13.07 7.81 4.56
C ALA A 203 14.20 6.77 4.65
N MET A 204 13.96 5.67 5.38
CA MET A 204 14.90 4.57 5.58
C MET A 204 14.71 3.42 4.57
N PHE A 205 13.70 3.46 3.69
CA PHE A 205 13.55 2.46 2.63
C PHE A 205 14.49 2.71 1.44
N PRO A 206 14.79 1.67 0.61
CA PRO A 206 15.62 1.84 -0.58
C PRO A 206 15.07 2.90 -1.53
N PHE A 207 13.77 2.87 -1.81
CA PHE A 207 13.04 3.90 -2.56
C PHE A 207 12.13 4.71 -1.62
N CYS A 208 12.21 6.04 -1.70
CA CYS A 208 11.53 6.98 -0.79
C CYS A 208 10.86 8.09 -1.61
N ARG A 209 9.52 8.06 -1.68
CA ARG A 209 8.73 9.02 -2.47
C ARG A 209 7.37 9.29 -1.81
N GLY A 210 7.08 10.55 -1.50
CA GLY A 210 5.71 10.99 -1.21
C GLY A 210 4.92 11.10 -2.51
N HIS A 211 3.71 10.54 -2.55
CA HIS A 211 2.85 10.57 -3.74
C HIS A 211 1.40 10.27 -3.36
N SER A 212 0.45 10.91 -4.04
CA SER A 212 -0.97 10.68 -3.86
C SER A 212 -1.79 10.87 -5.14
N GLU A 213 -3.02 10.37 -5.12
CA GLU A 213 -3.96 10.51 -6.21
C GLU A 213 -4.49 11.94 -6.32
N LYS A 214 -4.97 12.29 -7.52
CA LYS A 214 -5.58 13.59 -7.78
C LYS A 214 -6.80 13.82 -6.89
N GLY A 215 -6.85 14.98 -6.24
CA GLY A 215 -7.99 15.41 -5.42
C GLY A 215 -7.86 15.03 -3.94
N THR A 216 -6.72 14.51 -3.53
CA THR A 216 -6.31 14.39 -2.12
C THR A 216 -5.53 15.62 -1.67
N THR A 217 -5.23 15.71 -0.38
CA THR A 217 -4.21 16.62 0.16
C THR A 217 -2.87 16.32 -0.51
N ASP A 218 -2.16 17.36 -0.89
CA ASP A 218 -0.78 17.32 -1.38
C ASP A 218 0.11 16.51 -0.42
N HIS A 219 0.83 15.50 -0.92
CA HIS A 219 1.67 14.60 -0.10
C HIS A 219 3.15 15.05 -0.01
N GLU A 220 3.37 16.35 -0.09
CA GLU A 220 4.63 17.01 0.19
C GLU A 220 4.79 17.31 1.70
N PRO A 221 6.03 17.32 2.24
CA PRO A 221 6.28 17.48 3.68
C PRO A 221 5.62 18.69 4.37
N TRP A 222 5.41 19.79 3.66
CA TRP A 222 4.86 21.04 4.20
C TRP A 222 3.33 21.08 4.22
N SER A 223 2.65 20.07 3.67
CA SER A 223 1.18 20.07 3.52
C SER A 223 0.43 19.69 4.80
N PHE A 224 1.11 19.18 5.83
CA PHE A 224 0.51 18.59 7.03
C PHE A 224 0.77 19.37 8.32
N GLY A 225 1.13 20.65 8.21
CA GLY A 225 1.42 21.52 9.37
C GLY A 225 2.85 21.43 9.88
N GLU A 226 3.26 22.42 10.69
CA GLU A 226 4.66 22.65 11.08
C GLU A 226 5.27 21.47 11.87
N GLU A 227 4.49 20.84 12.76
CA GLU A 227 4.95 19.69 13.54
C GLU A 227 5.26 18.49 12.64
N CYS A 228 4.39 18.21 11.66
CA CYS A 228 4.62 17.12 10.71
C CYS A 228 5.78 17.44 9.77
N GLU A 229 5.88 18.69 9.30
CA GLU A 229 6.98 19.14 8.46
C GLU A 229 8.33 18.99 9.17
N GLU A 230 8.42 19.29 10.47
CA GLU A 230 9.64 19.05 11.26
C GLU A 230 10.02 17.58 11.31
N VAL A 231 9.07 16.68 11.58
CA VAL A 231 9.35 15.23 11.56
C VAL A 231 9.85 14.79 10.20
N CYS A 232 9.21 15.25 9.12
CA CYS A 232 9.63 14.93 7.76
C CYS A 232 11.04 15.47 7.46
N ARG A 233 11.35 16.70 7.92
CA ARG A 233 12.67 17.33 7.76
C ARG A 233 13.75 16.54 8.48
N LEU A 234 13.49 16.09 9.71
CA LEU A 234 14.42 15.24 10.46
C LEU A 234 14.60 13.89 9.77
N ALA A 235 13.52 13.23 9.35
CA ALA A 235 13.56 11.95 8.62
C ALA A 235 14.39 12.03 7.34
N LEU A 236 14.16 13.05 6.51
CA LEU A 236 14.91 13.24 5.27
C LEU A 236 16.37 13.59 5.55
N ARG A 237 16.68 14.38 6.59
CA ARG A 237 18.07 14.62 7.02
C ARG A 237 18.78 13.32 7.43
N ARG A 238 18.09 12.39 8.10
CA ARG A 238 18.65 11.05 8.39
C ARG A 238 19.00 10.31 7.12
N ARG A 239 18.08 10.28 6.15
CA ARG A 239 18.32 9.66 4.84
C ARG A 239 19.57 10.23 4.17
N TYR A 240 19.68 11.56 4.08
CA TYR A 240 20.83 12.21 3.44
C TYR A 240 22.15 11.94 4.17
N ARG A 241 22.15 11.92 5.51
CA ARG A 241 23.33 11.48 6.29
C ARG A 241 23.71 10.04 6.00
N LEU A 242 22.74 9.15 5.79
CA LEU A 242 22.94 7.73 5.54
C LEU A 242 23.21 7.39 4.07
N LEU A 243 23.22 8.37 3.15
CA LEU A 243 23.44 8.08 1.72
C LEU A 243 24.74 7.31 1.45
N PRO A 244 25.91 7.61 2.05
CA PRO A 244 27.11 6.81 1.81
C PRO A 244 26.95 5.34 2.21
N HIS A 245 26.21 5.08 3.29
CA HIS A 245 25.88 3.72 3.74
C HIS A 245 24.89 3.04 2.79
N ILE A 246 23.76 3.68 2.49
CA ILE A 246 22.73 3.16 1.58
C ILE A 246 23.31 2.88 0.19
N TYR A 247 24.18 3.77 -0.31
CA TYR A 247 24.86 3.61 -1.59
C TYR A 247 25.85 2.43 -1.57
N THR A 248 26.58 2.27 -0.46
CA THR A 248 27.40 1.07 -0.24
C THR A 248 26.55 -0.20 -0.26
N LEU A 249 25.37 -0.20 0.37
CA LEU A 249 24.46 -1.35 0.33
C LEU A 249 23.94 -1.64 -1.08
N PHE A 250 23.69 -0.63 -1.91
CA PHE A 250 23.36 -0.86 -3.33
C PHE A 250 24.51 -1.51 -4.10
N TYR A 251 25.76 -1.12 -3.85
CA TYR A 251 26.93 -1.80 -4.42
C TYR A 251 27.04 -3.25 -3.96
N MET A 252 26.79 -3.53 -2.67
CA MET A 252 26.75 -4.90 -2.15
C MET A 252 25.60 -5.69 -2.78
N SER A 253 24.44 -5.07 -3.00
CA SER A 253 23.32 -5.69 -3.70
C SER A 253 23.66 -6.03 -5.15
N HIS A 254 24.31 -5.11 -5.86
CA HIS A 254 24.77 -5.31 -7.23
C HIS A 254 25.77 -6.47 -7.36
N THR A 255 26.71 -6.60 -6.42
CA THR A 255 27.82 -7.56 -6.51
C THR A 255 27.53 -8.92 -5.86
N MET A 256 26.70 -8.95 -4.82
CA MET A 256 26.43 -10.16 -4.01
C MET A 256 24.97 -10.59 -4.01
N GLY A 257 24.04 -9.75 -4.51
CA GLY A 257 22.61 -10.04 -4.50
C GLY A 257 21.93 -9.89 -3.13
N THR A 258 22.63 -9.39 -2.11
CA THR A 258 22.02 -9.11 -0.80
C THR A 258 21.04 -7.93 -0.92
N PRO A 259 19.82 -8.00 -0.36
CA PRO A 259 18.91 -6.87 -0.39
C PRO A 259 19.46 -5.65 0.38
N VAL A 260 19.06 -4.44 -0.02
CA VAL A 260 19.46 -3.20 0.67
C VAL A 260 18.77 -3.10 2.04
N ALA A 261 17.46 -3.32 2.07
CA ALA A 261 16.69 -3.50 3.30
C ALA A 261 16.41 -4.99 3.51
N THR A 262 16.82 -5.53 4.66
CA THR A 262 16.66 -6.96 4.98
C THR A 262 15.82 -7.16 6.24
N PRO A 263 15.09 -8.29 6.37
CA PRO A 263 14.38 -8.61 7.60
C PRO A 263 15.32 -8.73 8.80
N THR A 264 14.81 -8.43 10.00
CA THR A 264 15.59 -8.46 11.25
C THR A 264 16.26 -9.81 11.53
N PHE A 265 15.66 -10.93 11.11
CA PHE A 265 16.25 -12.27 11.28
C PHE A 265 17.57 -12.48 10.52
N PHE A 266 17.96 -11.59 9.58
CA PHE A 266 19.27 -11.67 8.93
C PHE A 266 20.42 -11.45 9.92
N ALA A 267 20.20 -10.69 10.98
CA ALA A 267 21.21 -10.48 12.01
C ALA A 267 21.38 -11.67 12.96
N ASP A 268 20.33 -12.48 13.15
CA ASP A 268 20.40 -13.74 13.89
C ASP A 268 19.48 -14.81 13.28
N PRO A 269 19.93 -15.53 12.25
CA PRO A 269 19.11 -16.53 11.56
C PRO A 269 18.73 -17.74 12.44
N LYS A 270 19.35 -17.89 13.62
CA LYS A 270 19.11 -19.01 14.53
C LYS A 270 17.90 -18.78 15.43
N ASP A 271 17.47 -17.53 15.60
CA ASP A 271 16.25 -17.20 16.35
C ASP A 271 15.04 -17.14 15.39
N PRO A 272 14.15 -18.15 15.40
CA PRO A 272 12.98 -18.14 14.52
C PRO A 272 11.94 -17.09 14.92
N SER A 273 11.96 -16.57 16.16
CA SER A 273 10.98 -15.58 16.62
C SER A 273 11.09 -14.25 15.87
N LEU A 274 12.29 -13.92 15.38
CA LEU A 274 12.57 -12.71 14.60
C LEU A 274 11.85 -12.67 13.25
N ARG A 275 11.34 -13.81 12.75
CA ARG A 275 10.58 -13.87 11.49
C ARG A 275 9.19 -13.26 11.58
N ASN A 276 8.66 -13.08 12.80
CA ASN A 276 7.35 -12.49 13.04
C ASN A 276 7.41 -10.97 13.28
N LEU A 277 8.60 -10.35 13.16
CA LEU A 277 8.77 -8.92 13.37
C LEU A 277 8.39 -8.15 12.09
N GLU A 278 7.29 -7.38 12.16
CA GLU A 278 6.78 -6.56 11.05
C GLU A 278 7.05 -5.06 11.24
N ASN A 279 7.67 -4.67 12.35
CA ASN A 279 7.90 -3.27 12.75
C ASN A 279 9.39 -2.90 12.82
N SER A 280 10.25 -3.74 12.25
CA SER A 280 11.69 -3.50 12.18
C SER A 280 12.31 -4.10 10.92
N PHE A 281 13.42 -3.52 10.50
CA PHE A 281 14.24 -4.01 9.40
C PHE A 281 15.68 -3.52 9.52
N LEU A 282 16.58 -4.16 8.78
CA LEU A 282 17.99 -3.84 8.75
C LEU A 282 18.36 -3.09 7.47
N LEU A 283 19.25 -2.12 7.60
CA LEU A 283 20.05 -1.55 6.51
C LEU A 283 21.50 -1.98 6.76
N GLY A 284 21.88 -3.15 6.25
CA GLY A 284 23.14 -3.80 6.61
C GLY A 284 23.19 -4.10 8.12
N SER A 285 24.11 -3.45 8.84
CA SER A 285 24.30 -3.60 10.29
C SER A 285 23.48 -2.61 11.14
N LEU A 286 22.69 -1.73 10.51
CA LEU A 286 21.87 -0.74 11.18
C LEU A 286 20.43 -1.27 11.29
N LEU A 287 19.94 -1.49 12.50
CA LEU A 287 18.56 -1.90 12.77
C LEU A 287 17.69 -0.65 12.94
N VAL A 288 16.65 -0.58 12.11
CA VAL A 288 15.59 0.42 12.14
C VAL A 288 14.38 -0.20 12.82
N TYR A 289 13.89 0.45 13.88
CA TYR A 289 12.72 0.01 14.63
C TYR A 289 11.71 1.15 14.71
N SER A 290 10.44 0.90 14.42
CA SER A 290 9.41 1.94 14.45
C SER A 290 8.08 1.40 14.98
N SER A 291 7.27 2.25 15.61
CA SER A 291 5.86 1.89 15.85
C SER A 291 5.06 2.05 14.55
N THR A 292 4.19 1.09 14.26
CA THR A 292 3.30 1.03 13.09
C THR A 292 1.84 1.26 13.46
N VAL A 293 1.55 1.64 14.70
CA VAL A 293 0.21 1.91 15.23
C VAL A 293 0.08 3.37 15.65
N SER A 294 -1.16 3.87 15.65
CA SER A 294 -1.45 5.30 15.81
C SER A 294 -1.34 5.81 17.24
N ASP A 295 -1.51 4.94 18.24
CA ASP A 295 -1.65 5.28 19.65
C ASP A 295 -0.36 5.09 20.45
N GLN A 296 0.72 4.62 19.82
CA GLN A 296 2.02 4.40 20.47
C GLN A 296 3.15 5.10 19.72
N ALA A 297 3.96 5.85 20.46
CA ALA A 297 5.23 6.36 19.96
C ALA A 297 6.24 5.21 19.78
N THR A 298 7.25 5.43 18.94
CA THR A 298 8.24 4.38 18.65
C THR A 298 8.99 3.92 19.91
N HIS A 299 9.30 4.81 20.84
CA HIS A 299 10.03 4.45 22.05
C HIS A 299 9.19 3.69 23.09
N GLU A 300 7.86 3.65 22.93
CA GLU A 300 6.92 2.98 23.84
C GLU A 300 6.70 1.52 23.45
N VAL A 301 6.91 1.17 22.17
CA VAL A 301 6.82 -0.22 21.73
C VAL A 301 8.01 -1.04 22.23
N LYS A 302 7.74 -2.28 22.63
CA LYS A 302 8.81 -3.19 23.06
C LYS A 302 9.68 -3.57 21.85
N HIS A 303 10.95 -3.16 21.87
CA HIS A 303 11.92 -3.55 20.85
C HIS A 303 12.50 -4.94 21.16
N ILE A 304 12.30 -5.87 20.23
CA ILE A 304 12.89 -7.21 20.30
C ILE A 304 14.19 -7.16 19.48
N LEU A 305 15.33 -7.11 20.18
CA LEU A 305 16.64 -7.04 19.55
C LEU A 305 17.20 -8.45 19.30
N PRO A 306 17.87 -8.70 18.16
CA PRO A 306 18.61 -9.94 17.92
C PRO A 306 19.68 -10.19 18.99
N HIS A 307 20.13 -11.44 19.16
CA HIS A 307 21.24 -11.72 20.07
C HIS A 307 22.50 -10.92 19.71
N GLY A 308 23.21 -10.45 20.74
CA GLY A 308 24.46 -9.72 20.62
C GLY A 308 24.37 -8.28 21.12
N ILE A 309 25.37 -7.48 20.77
CA ILE A 309 25.47 -6.08 21.16
C ILE A 309 24.73 -5.21 20.13
N TRP A 310 23.83 -4.35 20.61
CA TRP A 310 23.10 -3.39 19.80
C TRP A 310 23.14 -2.02 20.48
N MET A 311 23.84 -1.08 19.86
CA MET A 311 24.07 0.25 20.42
C MET A 311 23.04 1.24 19.85
N ARG A 312 22.12 1.72 20.70
CA ARG A 312 21.17 2.78 20.33
C ARG A 312 21.92 4.09 20.03
N PHE A 313 21.53 4.78 18.97
CA PHE A 313 22.05 6.11 18.63
C PHE A 313 20.99 6.97 17.91
N ASP A 314 21.28 8.27 17.82
CA ASP A 314 20.51 9.25 17.04
C ASP A 314 21.45 10.33 16.48
N PHE A 315 20.94 11.20 15.61
CA PHE A 315 21.71 12.30 15.01
C PHE A 315 21.45 13.63 15.71
N ASP A 316 21.21 13.56 17.02
CA ASP A 316 20.74 14.67 17.82
C ASP A 316 19.32 15.14 17.44
N ASP A 317 18.51 14.18 16.97
CA ASP A 317 17.21 14.37 16.32
C ASP A 317 16.13 13.41 16.85
N ALA A 318 16.27 12.93 18.09
CA ALA A 318 15.28 12.05 18.70
C ALA A 318 13.88 12.69 18.71
N HIS A 319 12.88 11.96 18.19
CA HIS A 319 11.50 12.41 18.06
C HIS A 319 10.54 11.22 18.24
N LEU A 320 9.34 11.47 18.76
CA LEU A 320 8.31 10.44 19.07
C LEU A 320 7.90 9.61 17.84
N ASP A 321 7.86 10.26 16.68
CA ASP A 321 7.41 9.69 15.40
C ASP A 321 8.53 9.24 14.46
N LEU A 322 9.80 9.34 14.87
CA LEU A 322 10.91 8.82 14.09
C LEU A 322 11.28 7.39 14.51
N PRO A 323 11.86 6.59 13.60
CA PRO A 323 12.39 5.28 13.97
C PRO A 323 13.50 5.40 15.01
N THR A 324 13.59 4.42 15.91
CA THR A 324 14.77 4.22 16.76
C THR A 324 15.82 3.43 15.98
N LEU A 325 17.07 3.88 16.05
CA LEU A 325 18.19 3.27 15.34
C LEU A 325 19.13 2.56 16.32
N TYR A 326 19.56 1.36 15.93
CA TYR A 326 20.58 0.59 16.63
C TYR A 326 21.69 0.19 15.67
N LEU A 327 22.95 0.29 16.10
CA LEU A 327 24.09 -0.23 15.37
C LEU A 327 24.54 -1.55 15.99
N GLN A 328 24.65 -2.60 15.18
CA GLN A 328 25.17 -3.89 15.62
C GLN A 328 26.64 -3.75 16.06
N GLY A 329 26.99 -4.32 17.21
CA GLY A 329 28.38 -4.42 17.67
C GLY A 329 29.24 -5.16 16.64
N GLY A 330 30.47 -4.69 16.43
CA GLY A 330 31.36 -5.19 15.39
C GLY A 330 31.27 -4.41 14.07
N SER A 331 30.52 -3.31 14.02
CA SER A 331 30.20 -2.61 12.78
C SER A 331 30.72 -1.17 12.72
N ILE A 332 31.08 -0.75 11.50
CA ILE A 332 31.39 0.63 11.13
C ILE A 332 30.45 1.06 10.01
N VAL A 333 29.78 2.19 10.16
CA VAL A 333 28.84 2.75 9.16
C VAL A 333 29.31 4.15 8.73
N PRO A 334 29.53 4.40 7.43
CA PRO A 334 29.88 5.72 6.92
C PRO A 334 28.64 6.63 6.80
N LEU A 335 28.84 7.92 7.06
CA LEU A 335 27.83 8.95 7.09
C LEU A 335 28.34 10.20 6.38
N GLY A 336 27.47 10.84 5.61
CA GLY A 336 27.76 12.07 4.89
C GLY A 336 27.09 13.31 5.51
N PRO A 337 27.41 14.50 4.98
CA PRO A 337 26.67 15.72 5.28
C PRO A 337 25.19 15.64 4.89
N PRO A 338 24.28 16.35 5.59
CA PRO A 338 22.87 16.42 5.25
C PRO A 338 22.61 17.42 4.10
N TYR A 339 22.84 16.99 2.85
CA TYR A 339 22.58 17.81 1.66
C TYR A 339 21.10 18.09 1.41
N GLN A 340 20.79 19.12 0.63
CA GLN A 340 19.44 19.34 0.08
C GLN A 340 19.16 18.44 -1.12
N HIS A 341 20.19 18.17 -1.93
CA HIS A 341 20.15 17.21 -3.03
C HIS A 341 21.53 16.59 -3.25
N VAL A 342 21.58 15.41 -3.86
CA VAL A 342 22.83 14.63 -4.03
C VAL A 342 23.91 15.38 -4.83
N GLY A 343 23.51 16.26 -5.76
CA GLY A 343 24.44 17.09 -6.53
C GLY A 343 25.19 18.17 -5.73
N GLU A 344 24.86 18.43 -4.46
CA GLU A 344 25.67 19.31 -3.59
C GLU A 344 26.92 18.61 -3.05
N SER A 345 26.97 17.28 -3.13
CA SER A 345 28.08 16.51 -2.57
C SER A 345 29.40 16.81 -3.28
N ASN A 346 30.47 16.92 -2.49
CA ASN A 346 31.83 17.09 -2.97
C ASN A 346 32.70 15.95 -2.46
N VAL A 347 33.58 15.43 -3.32
CA VAL A 347 34.57 14.40 -2.97
C VAL A 347 35.44 14.81 -1.78
N SER A 348 35.69 16.10 -1.57
CA SER A 348 36.45 16.62 -0.43
C SER A 348 35.65 16.84 0.85
N ASP A 349 34.33 16.60 0.84
CA ASP A 349 33.50 16.78 2.03
C ASP A 349 33.94 15.86 3.15
N ASP A 350 33.87 16.37 4.38
CA ASP A 350 34.19 15.55 5.54
C ASP A 350 33.18 14.43 5.70
N LEU A 351 33.68 13.26 6.07
CA LEU A 351 32.85 12.11 6.40
C LEU A 351 32.82 11.86 7.89
N THR A 352 31.75 11.25 8.35
CA THR A 352 31.66 10.66 9.68
C THR A 352 31.62 9.14 9.56
N ILE A 353 32.34 8.41 10.41
CA ILE A 353 32.16 6.97 10.58
C ILE A 353 31.65 6.69 11.99
N LEU A 354 30.53 5.99 12.07
CA LEU A 354 29.94 5.52 13.30
C LEU A 354 30.48 4.13 13.62
N VAL A 355 31.03 3.94 14.82
CA VAL A 355 31.71 2.70 15.22
C VAL A 355 31.03 2.12 16.46
N ALA A 356 30.59 0.86 16.38
CA ALA A 356 30.17 0.07 17.54
C ALA A 356 31.09 -1.16 17.66
N LEU A 357 31.83 -1.26 18.75
CA LEU A 357 32.70 -2.41 18.98
C LEU A 357 31.90 -3.65 19.38
N ASP A 358 32.38 -4.81 18.98
CA ASP A 358 31.89 -6.10 19.47
C ASP A 358 32.45 -6.43 20.86
N GLU A 359 32.08 -7.61 21.37
CA GLU A 359 32.56 -8.14 22.66
C GLU A 359 34.09 -8.36 22.72
N ASN A 360 34.74 -8.46 21.56
CA ASN A 360 36.19 -8.63 21.44
C ASN A 360 36.92 -7.30 21.18
N GLY A 361 36.19 -6.17 21.20
CA GLY A 361 36.75 -4.85 20.95
C GLY A 361 37.09 -4.58 19.49
N GLY A 362 36.51 -5.32 18.55
CA GLY A 362 36.70 -5.16 17.11
C GLY A 362 35.49 -4.50 16.44
N ALA A 363 35.71 -3.85 15.28
CA ALA A 363 34.64 -3.50 14.35
C ALA A 363 35.15 -3.43 12.90
N LYS A 364 34.25 -3.63 11.93
CA LYS A 364 34.56 -3.54 10.49
C LYS A 364 33.44 -2.83 9.73
N GLY A 365 33.78 -2.18 8.63
CA GLY A 365 32.80 -1.60 7.73
C GLY A 365 33.40 -1.21 6.39
N GLN A 366 32.52 -0.83 5.49
CA GLN A 366 32.86 -0.56 4.10
C GLN A 366 32.25 0.77 3.65
N LEU A 367 32.94 1.44 2.73
CA LEU A 367 32.45 2.61 2.03
C LEU A 367 32.76 2.45 0.54
N PHE A 368 31.72 2.44 -0.28
CA PHE A 368 31.83 2.46 -1.74
C PHE A 368 31.56 3.88 -2.27
N GLU A 369 32.43 4.35 -3.16
CA GLU A 369 32.35 5.65 -3.80
C GLU A 369 32.71 5.52 -5.29
N ASP A 370 31.98 6.23 -6.15
CA ASP A 370 32.25 6.41 -7.57
C ASP A 370 31.71 7.79 -7.99
N ASP A 371 31.57 8.05 -9.29
CA ASP A 371 31.04 9.33 -9.79
C ASP A 371 29.52 9.50 -9.61
N GLY A 372 28.80 8.48 -9.13
CA GLY A 372 27.37 8.50 -8.84
C GLY A 372 26.43 8.26 -10.02
N ASP A 373 26.86 8.50 -11.27
CA ASP A 373 25.94 8.55 -12.43
C ASP A 373 26.39 7.71 -13.63
N SER A 374 27.70 7.46 -13.81
CA SER A 374 28.19 6.78 -15.01
C SER A 374 28.42 5.28 -14.85
N TYR A 375 28.78 4.61 -15.94
CA TYR A 375 29.19 3.21 -15.93
C TYR A 375 30.69 2.99 -15.71
N ASP A 376 31.48 4.03 -15.41
CA ASP A 376 32.93 3.91 -15.27
C ASP A 376 33.35 3.03 -14.06
N PHE A 377 32.49 2.86 -13.06
CA PHE A 377 32.69 1.87 -11.99
C PHE A 377 32.92 0.44 -12.55
N THR A 378 32.32 0.10 -13.70
CA THR A 378 32.51 -1.21 -14.35
C THR A 378 33.92 -1.40 -14.93
N LYS A 379 34.63 -0.29 -15.17
CA LYS A 379 36.02 -0.25 -15.64
C LYS A 379 37.02 -0.16 -14.48
N GLY A 380 36.53 -0.16 -13.24
CA GLY A 380 37.34 -0.02 -12.03
C GLY A 380 37.42 1.41 -11.48
N GLU A 381 36.76 2.41 -12.08
CA GLU A 381 36.73 3.78 -11.58
C GLU A 381 35.76 3.92 -10.40
N TYR A 382 36.13 3.28 -9.29
CA TYR A 382 35.48 3.38 -7.99
C TYR A 382 36.52 3.27 -6.88
N LEU A 383 36.12 3.58 -5.65
CA LEU A 383 36.89 3.41 -4.43
C LEU A 383 36.05 2.61 -3.42
N LEU A 384 36.46 1.38 -3.12
CA LEU A 384 35.91 0.60 -2.02
C LEU A 384 36.91 0.59 -0.86
N THR A 385 36.58 1.28 0.23
CA THR A 385 37.41 1.37 1.43
C THR A 385 36.92 0.41 2.51
N HIS A 386 37.81 -0.40 3.06
CA HIS A 386 37.52 -1.28 4.19
C HIS A 386 38.14 -0.73 5.47
N TYR A 387 37.30 -0.28 6.40
CA TYR A 387 37.70 0.22 7.71
C TYR A 387 37.72 -0.90 8.75
N VAL A 388 38.66 -0.82 9.70
CA VAL A 388 38.69 -1.68 10.89
C VAL A 388 38.91 -0.80 12.12
N ALA A 389 38.29 -1.18 13.23
CA ALA A 389 38.58 -0.67 14.56
C ALA A 389 39.05 -1.82 15.46
N GLU A 390 40.09 -1.59 16.26
CA GLU A 390 40.62 -2.55 17.22
C GLU A 390 40.93 -1.84 18.55
N LEU A 391 40.39 -2.36 19.65
CA LEU A 391 40.72 -1.95 21.00
C LEU A 391 41.97 -2.70 21.50
N LYS A 392 43.03 -1.97 21.83
CA LYS A 392 44.24 -2.51 22.48
C LYS A 392 44.70 -1.57 23.58
N SER A 393 44.93 -2.11 24.78
CA SER A 393 45.45 -1.36 25.93
C SER A 393 44.70 -0.03 26.18
N SER A 394 43.36 -0.09 26.18
CA SER A 394 42.47 1.07 26.35
C SER A 394 42.54 2.13 25.24
N VAL A 395 43.07 1.80 24.07
CA VAL A 395 43.06 2.67 22.89
C VAL A 395 42.36 1.96 21.75
N VAL A 396 41.32 2.58 21.18
CA VAL A 396 40.69 2.13 19.95
C VAL A 396 41.42 2.76 18.78
N THR A 397 42.00 1.94 17.91
CA THR A 397 42.62 2.40 16.67
C THR A 397 41.72 2.08 15.49
N ILE A 398 41.35 3.10 14.72
CA ILE A 398 40.57 3.00 13.50
C ILE A 398 41.50 3.26 12.33
N LYS A 399 41.48 2.39 11.31
CA LYS A 399 42.35 2.52 10.13
C LYS A 399 41.73 1.84 8.91
N VAL A 400 42.24 2.20 7.73
CA VAL A 400 41.96 1.48 6.50
C VAL A 400 42.79 0.18 6.48
N SER A 401 42.12 -0.96 6.28
CA SER A 401 42.79 -2.26 6.11
C SER A 401 43.04 -2.63 4.66
N LYS A 402 42.12 -2.24 3.78
CA LYS A 402 42.15 -2.56 2.35
C LYS A 402 41.45 -1.47 1.56
N THR A 403 41.90 -1.27 0.34
CA THR A 403 41.26 -0.43 -0.67
C THR A 403 41.18 -1.20 -1.98
N GLU A 404 40.10 -1.01 -2.73
CA GLU A 404 39.89 -1.62 -4.05
C GLU A 404 39.37 -0.57 -5.04
N GLY A 405 39.61 -0.81 -6.32
CA GLY A 405 39.30 0.13 -7.40
C GLY A 405 40.43 1.10 -7.72
N LEU A 406 40.26 1.90 -8.77
CA LEU A 406 41.23 2.83 -9.34
C LEU A 406 40.99 4.28 -8.93
N TRP A 407 39.81 4.58 -8.37
CA TRP A 407 39.45 5.95 -7.99
C TRP A 407 40.35 6.43 -6.85
N LYS A 408 40.92 7.62 -7.02
CA LYS A 408 41.86 8.17 -6.05
C LYS A 408 41.14 8.58 -4.77
N ARG A 409 41.62 8.10 -3.62
CA ARG A 409 41.14 8.53 -2.30
C ARG A 409 41.19 10.06 -2.18
N PRO A 410 40.06 10.73 -1.86
CA PRO A 410 40.05 12.16 -1.65
C PRO A 410 40.76 12.52 -0.34
N SER A 411 41.38 13.70 -0.32
CA SER A 411 41.95 14.27 0.91
C SER A 411 40.86 15.05 1.66
N ARG A 412 40.31 14.44 2.71
CA ARG A 412 39.21 15.00 3.51
C ARG A 412 39.36 14.61 4.99
N ARG A 413 38.66 15.32 5.88
CA ARG A 413 38.65 14.96 7.29
C ARG A 413 37.68 13.81 7.53
N LEU A 414 38.01 13.00 8.53
CA LEU A 414 37.21 11.87 8.99
C LEU A 414 36.88 12.06 10.47
N HIS A 415 35.59 12.21 10.76
CA HIS A 415 35.04 12.27 12.11
C HIS A 415 34.71 10.85 12.57
N VAL A 416 35.38 10.36 13.60
CA VAL A 416 35.12 9.04 14.16
C VAL A 416 34.21 9.19 15.37
N HIS A 417 33.00 8.63 15.28
CA HIS A 417 32.03 8.57 16.38
C HIS A 417 32.00 7.15 16.94
N LEU A 418 32.69 6.93 18.06
CA LEU A 418 32.71 5.65 18.76
C LEU A 418 31.57 5.59 19.78
N LEU A 419 30.60 4.69 19.57
CA LEU A 419 29.45 4.49 20.45
C LEU A 419 29.85 3.79 21.75
N LEU A 420 29.35 4.31 22.88
CA LEU A 420 29.56 3.75 24.22
C LEU A 420 28.29 3.11 24.82
N GLY A 421 27.12 3.37 24.22
CA GLY A 421 25.80 2.95 24.73
C GLY A 421 24.93 4.13 25.18
N GLY A 422 23.62 3.93 25.29
CA GLY A 422 22.67 4.97 25.74
C GLY A 422 22.61 6.24 24.87
N GLY A 423 23.17 6.21 23.65
CA GLY A 423 23.37 7.39 22.79
C GLY A 423 24.68 8.16 23.04
N ALA A 424 25.47 7.79 24.05
CA ALA A 424 26.76 8.38 24.32
C ALA A 424 27.81 7.93 23.30
N LYS A 425 28.73 8.86 22.96
CA LYS A 425 29.79 8.63 21.98
C LYS A 425 31.06 9.41 22.31
N LEU A 426 32.21 8.87 21.90
CA LEU A 426 33.47 9.60 21.83
C LEU A 426 33.70 10.06 20.40
N VAL A 427 34.28 11.25 20.25
CA VAL A 427 34.57 11.86 18.95
C VAL A 427 36.05 12.07 18.80
N ALA A 428 36.61 11.65 17.67
CA ALA A 428 37.96 12.00 17.24
C ALA A 428 37.95 12.49 15.80
N LEU A 429 38.92 13.33 15.45
CA LEU A 429 39.10 13.88 14.12
C LEU A 429 40.45 13.44 13.57
N GLY A 430 40.46 13.03 12.31
CA GLY A 430 41.70 12.74 11.57
C GLY A 430 41.51 12.95 10.07
N MET A 431 42.45 12.45 9.28
CA MET A 431 42.34 12.43 7.81
C MET A 431 41.91 11.04 7.35
N ASP A 432 41.06 10.99 6.32
CA ASP A 432 40.66 9.71 5.71
C ASP A 432 41.88 9.00 5.10
N GLY A 433 42.11 7.75 5.50
CA GLY A 433 43.28 6.94 5.15
C GLY A 433 44.32 6.80 6.27
N ASP A 434 44.37 7.74 7.21
CA ASP A 434 45.29 7.69 8.34
C ASP A 434 44.75 6.82 9.49
N ALA A 435 45.65 6.40 10.38
CA ALA A 435 45.25 5.74 11.63
C ALA A 435 44.77 6.78 12.65
N ILE A 436 43.54 6.64 13.12
CA ILE A 436 42.91 7.52 14.11
C ILE A 436 42.80 6.76 15.43
N GLN A 437 43.21 7.38 16.53
CA GLN A 437 43.19 6.76 17.85
C GLN A 437 42.26 7.48 18.81
N ILE A 438 41.49 6.70 19.58
CA ILE A 438 40.60 7.19 20.63
C ILE A 438 41.00 6.49 21.93
N ALA A 439 41.41 7.27 22.92
CA ALA A 439 41.64 6.75 24.27
C ALA A 439 40.30 6.46 24.93
N MET A 440 40.14 5.24 25.45
CA MET A 440 38.97 4.85 26.21
C MET A 440 39.03 5.47 27.61
N PRO A 441 37.97 6.15 28.06
CA PRO A 441 37.83 6.61 29.43
C PRO A 441 37.76 5.45 30.42
N THR A 442 37.79 5.76 31.72
CA THR A 442 37.57 4.74 32.74
C THR A 442 36.12 4.22 32.68
N ALA A 443 35.86 3.04 33.25
CA ALA A 443 34.51 2.48 33.29
C ALA A 443 33.50 3.39 34.01
N LEU A 444 33.96 4.14 35.02
CA LEU A 444 33.15 5.14 35.72
C LEU A 444 32.76 6.30 34.80
N ASP A 445 33.74 6.86 34.08
CA ASP A 445 33.49 7.94 33.12
C ASP A 445 32.54 7.49 32.00
N VAL A 446 32.72 6.26 31.48
CA VAL A 446 31.80 5.68 30.49
C VAL A 446 30.39 5.58 31.05
N SER A 447 30.22 5.08 32.28
CA SER A 447 28.90 4.99 32.92
C SER A 447 28.24 6.37 33.09
N GLU A 448 29.02 7.40 33.43
CA GLU A 448 28.52 8.78 33.56
C GLU A 448 28.12 9.37 32.20
N LEU A 449 28.93 9.14 31.16
CA LEU A 449 28.62 9.54 29.79
C LEU A 449 27.34 8.86 29.27
N VAL A 450 27.18 7.56 29.50
CA VAL A 450 25.99 6.79 29.10
C VAL A 450 24.75 7.33 29.81
N SER A 451 24.81 7.52 31.14
CA SER A 451 23.69 8.10 31.91
C SER A 451 23.34 9.51 31.42
N THR A 452 24.35 10.30 31.05
CA THR A 452 24.15 11.65 30.50
C THR A 452 23.49 11.59 29.11
N GLY A 453 23.92 10.67 28.25
CA GLY A 453 23.32 10.43 26.93
C GLY A 453 21.86 10.01 27.01
N GLU A 454 21.52 9.10 27.95
CA GLU A 454 20.13 8.68 28.17
C GLU A 454 19.25 9.84 28.65
N LYS A 455 19.74 10.66 29.59
CA LYS A 455 19.02 11.86 30.05
C LYS A 455 18.82 12.87 28.93
N GLN A 456 19.82 13.07 28.07
CA GLN A 456 19.70 13.97 26.92
C GLN A 456 18.69 13.45 25.90
N TYR A 457 18.71 12.16 25.61
CA TYR A 457 17.73 11.50 24.74
C TYR A 457 16.31 11.67 25.29
N GLN A 458 16.10 11.36 26.56
CA GLN A 458 14.80 11.50 27.23
C GLN A 458 14.32 12.96 27.21
N LYS A 459 15.21 13.91 27.51
CA LYS A 459 14.91 15.34 27.44
C LYS A 459 14.50 15.78 26.03
N ARG A 460 15.13 15.25 24.98
CA ARG A 460 14.75 15.54 23.58
C ARG A 460 13.35 15.03 23.28
N LEU A 461 13.04 13.79 23.63
CA LEU A 461 11.70 13.23 23.47
C LEU A 461 10.64 14.06 24.21
N GLU A 462 10.89 14.42 25.46
CA GLU A 462 9.98 15.24 26.27
C GLU A 462 9.80 16.67 25.71
N SER A 463 10.84 17.21 25.06
CA SER A 463 10.77 18.53 24.43
C SER A 463 10.18 18.52 23.02
N SER A 464 10.06 17.34 22.40
CA SER A 464 9.52 17.21 21.04
C SER A 464 8.03 17.49 21.05
N LYS A 465 7.57 18.30 20.08
CA LYS A 465 6.14 18.58 19.93
C LYS A 465 5.50 17.38 19.23
N PRO A 466 4.50 16.72 19.84
CA PRO A 466 3.79 15.66 19.15
C PRO A 466 3.06 16.23 17.94
N ILE A 467 3.04 15.48 16.84
CA ILE A 467 2.16 15.82 15.73
C ILE A 467 0.72 15.72 16.26
N PRO A 468 -0.11 16.77 16.11
CA PRO A 468 -1.45 16.75 16.66
C PRO A 468 -2.23 15.55 16.11
N ASP A 469 -2.91 14.83 17.02
CA ASP A 469 -3.93 13.85 16.68
C ASP A 469 -5.16 14.60 16.16
N VAL A 470 -5.03 15.19 14.98
CA VAL A 470 -6.17 15.69 14.25
C VAL A 470 -6.93 14.46 13.78
N LYS A 471 -7.89 14.00 14.59
CA LYS A 471 -9.11 13.43 14.00
C LYS A 471 -9.64 14.55 13.13
N ALA A 472 -9.51 14.42 11.81
CA ALA A 472 -9.87 15.41 10.79
C ALA A 472 -10.81 16.50 11.35
N ASP A 473 -10.25 17.65 11.74
CA ASP A 473 -10.98 18.63 12.52
C ASP A 473 -12.11 19.19 11.66
N THR A 474 -13.31 19.18 12.23
CA THR A 474 -14.52 19.76 11.68
C THR A 474 -14.37 21.28 11.56
N GLY A 475 -14.04 21.75 10.36
CA GLY A 475 -14.09 23.17 9.98
C GLY A 475 -15.54 23.71 9.87
N PRO A 476 -15.74 25.04 9.81
CA PRO A 476 -17.00 25.68 10.13
C PRO A 476 -18.12 25.41 9.11
N LYS A 477 -19.34 25.32 9.65
CA LYS A 477 -20.62 25.09 8.98
C LYS A 477 -20.78 25.84 7.65
N GLY A 478 -20.67 25.10 6.56
CA GLY A 478 -21.00 25.56 5.22
C GLY A 478 -20.74 24.48 4.17
N ALA A 479 -21.63 23.50 4.08
CA ALA A 479 -21.77 22.57 2.95
C ALA A 479 -20.47 22.00 2.35
N GLU A 480 -19.68 21.27 3.14
CA GLU A 480 -18.81 20.20 2.64
C GLU A 480 -19.09 18.94 3.47
N LEU A 481 -19.68 17.93 2.83
CA LEU A 481 -19.85 16.60 3.41
C LEU A 481 -18.45 15.99 3.59
N SER A 482 -17.96 15.95 4.82
CA SER A 482 -16.77 15.17 5.16
C SER A 482 -17.00 13.73 4.70
N ARG A 483 -16.06 13.17 3.92
CA ARG A 483 -16.08 11.79 3.44
C ARG A 483 -15.69 10.82 4.57
N THR A 484 -16.32 10.96 5.73
CA THR A 484 -16.10 10.12 6.91
C THR A 484 -17.25 9.14 7.05
N PRO A 485 -16.99 7.82 7.25
CA PRO A 485 -18.07 6.85 7.30
C PRO A 485 -19.03 7.20 8.43
N VAL A 486 -20.33 7.08 8.16
CA VAL A 486 -21.36 7.20 9.19
C VAL A 486 -21.36 5.90 9.98
N GLU A 487 -21.04 5.99 11.27
CA GLU A 487 -21.19 4.87 12.20
C GLU A 487 -22.59 4.91 12.85
N LEU A 488 -23.28 3.77 12.80
CA LEU A 488 -24.44 3.44 13.63
C LEU A 488 -24.02 2.38 14.65
N LYS A 489 -24.33 2.58 15.91
CA LYS A 489 -23.86 1.75 17.01
C LYS A 489 -24.90 1.57 18.12
N SER A 490 -25.16 0.32 18.46
CA SER A 490 -25.98 -0.05 19.63
C SER A 490 -25.17 -0.88 20.63
N GLY A 491 -25.85 -1.48 21.60
CA GLY A 491 -25.25 -2.49 22.47
C GLY A 491 -24.78 -3.74 21.71
N ASP A 492 -25.46 -4.08 20.60
CA ASP A 492 -25.25 -5.34 19.90
C ASP A 492 -24.59 -5.18 18.51
N TRP A 493 -24.75 -4.02 17.86
CA TRP A 493 -24.24 -3.77 16.51
C TRP A 493 -23.30 -2.56 16.46
N SER A 494 -22.28 -2.65 15.61
CA SER A 494 -21.51 -1.51 15.10
C SER A 494 -21.44 -1.64 13.58
N VAL A 495 -21.98 -0.63 12.90
CA VAL A 495 -22.20 -0.64 11.46
C VAL A 495 -21.58 0.62 10.86
N GLN A 496 -20.74 0.47 9.83
CA GLN A 496 -20.10 1.59 9.15
C GLN A 496 -20.62 1.74 7.73
N ILE A 497 -21.13 2.92 7.41
CA ILE A 497 -21.83 3.25 6.16
C ILE A 497 -21.07 4.37 5.45
N VAL A 498 -20.90 4.29 4.13
CA VAL A 498 -20.21 5.31 3.32
C VAL A 498 -21.18 5.98 2.34
N PRO A 499 -21.85 7.09 2.73
CA PRO A 499 -22.83 7.77 1.86
C PRO A 499 -22.29 8.15 0.47
N TRP A 500 -21.04 8.61 0.37
CA TRP A 500 -20.49 9.10 -0.90
C TRP A 500 -20.10 7.99 -1.90
N ILE A 501 -20.26 6.71 -1.55
CA ILE A 501 -20.02 5.56 -2.43
C ILE A 501 -21.24 4.63 -2.36
N GLY A 502 -22.30 4.97 -3.08
CA GLY A 502 -23.49 4.14 -3.18
C GLY A 502 -24.26 3.91 -1.88
N GLY A 503 -23.96 4.67 -0.82
CA GLY A 503 -24.45 4.40 0.53
C GLY A 503 -23.98 3.06 1.12
N ARG A 504 -22.89 2.46 0.62
CA ARG A 504 -22.43 1.10 0.96
C ARG A 504 -22.22 0.90 2.46
N ILE A 505 -22.55 -0.28 2.98
CA ILE A 505 -22.13 -0.71 4.33
C ILE A 505 -20.82 -1.48 4.18
N ILE A 506 -19.75 -0.97 4.81
CA ILE A 506 -18.39 -1.53 4.71
C ILE A 506 -18.00 -2.34 5.95
N SER A 507 -18.79 -2.26 7.03
CA SER A 507 -18.58 -3.06 8.23
C SER A 507 -19.89 -3.36 8.91
N MET A 508 -20.09 -4.63 9.29
CA MET A 508 -21.16 -5.08 10.19
C MET A 508 -20.54 -5.97 11.26
N LYS A 509 -20.40 -5.44 12.48
CA LYS A 509 -19.86 -6.15 13.63
C LYS A 509 -20.93 -6.38 14.68
N HIS A 510 -21.08 -7.63 15.11
CA HIS A 510 -21.88 -7.99 16.26
C HIS A 510 -21.01 -7.94 17.51
N LEU A 511 -21.26 -6.97 18.39
CA LEU A 511 -20.41 -6.67 19.54
C LEU A 511 -20.39 -7.80 20.59
N PRO A 512 -21.51 -8.45 20.95
CA PRO A 512 -21.53 -9.48 21.99
C PRO A 512 -20.79 -10.76 21.60
N SER A 513 -20.82 -11.16 20.33
CA SER A 513 -20.06 -12.33 19.85
C SER A 513 -18.64 -11.98 19.39
N GLY A 514 -18.34 -10.69 19.20
CA GLY A 514 -17.09 -10.23 18.60
C GLY A 514 -16.97 -10.51 17.09
N THR A 515 -17.99 -11.12 16.48
CA THR A 515 -17.97 -11.54 15.08
C THR A 515 -18.14 -10.35 14.16
N GLN A 516 -17.23 -10.20 13.21
CA GLN A 516 -17.35 -9.25 12.12
C GLN A 516 -17.87 -9.98 10.88
N TRP A 517 -19.18 -9.90 10.65
CA TRP A 517 -19.87 -10.64 9.58
C TRP A 517 -19.59 -10.06 8.20
N LEU A 518 -19.39 -8.75 8.15
CA LEU A 518 -19.06 -8.03 6.92
C LEU A 518 -17.90 -7.10 7.24
N HIS A 519 -16.83 -7.20 6.46
CA HIS A 519 -15.74 -6.23 6.43
C HIS A 519 -15.27 -6.05 5.00
N SER A 520 -15.27 -4.81 4.54
CA SER A 520 -15.00 -4.46 3.17
C SER A 520 -14.19 -3.18 3.12
N ARG A 521 -13.35 -3.05 2.08
CA ARG A 521 -12.72 -1.78 1.75
C ARG A 521 -13.73 -0.91 1.01
N ILE A 522 -13.55 0.40 1.09
CA ILE A 522 -14.43 1.39 0.48
C ILE A 522 -14.68 1.14 -1.02
N ASP A 523 -13.76 0.45 -1.70
CA ASP A 523 -13.73 0.11 -3.12
C ASP A 523 -13.90 -1.39 -3.42
N VAL A 524 -13.94 -2.28 -2.42
CA VAL A 524 -13.99 -3.76 -2.61
C VAL A 524 -15.00 -4.41 -1.68
N ASP A 525 -15.92 -5.19 -2.27
CA ASP A 525 -17.00 -5.93 -1.58
C ASP A 525 -17.90 -5.02 -0.72
N GLY A 526 -18.75 -5.61 0.13
CA GLY A 526 -19.59 -4.90 1.11
C GLY A 526 -21.08 -5.17 0.94
N TYR A 527 -21.91 -4.36 1.59
CA TYR A 527 -23.37 -4.34 1.39
C TYR A 527 -23.70 -3.28 0.36
N GLU A 528 -24.18 -3.73 -0.79
CA GLU A 528 -24.51 -2.89 -1.93
C GLU A 528 -25.97 -3.05 -2.34
N GLU A 529 -26.52 -2.05 -3.01
CA GLU A 529 -27.80 -2.18 -3.70
C GLU A 529 -27.72 -1.57 -5.09
N TYR A 530 -28.48 -2.15 -6.01
CA TYR A 530 -28.45 -1.77 -7.41
C TYR A 530 -29.85 -1.61 -7.99
N SER A 531 -29.92 -0.83 -9.07
CA SER A 531 -31.06 -0.81 -9.99
C SER A 531 -30.66 -1.50 -11.30
N GLY A 532 -31.08 -2.75 -11.52
CA GLY A 532 -30.74 -3.49 -12.73
C GLY A 532 -31.12 -4.96 -12.71
N THR A 533 -31.30 -5.54 -13.91
CA THR A 533 -31.70 -6.95 -14.09
C THR A 533 -30.53 -7.90 -14.30
N GLU A 534 -29.32 -7.37 -14.57
CA GLU A 534 -28.11 -8.14 -14.81
C GLU A 534 -27.35 -8.41 -13.49
N TYR A 535 -26.84 -9.64 -13.34
CA TYR A 535 -26.14 -10.12 -12.14
C TYR A 535 -24.80 -9.38 -11.85
N ARG A 536 -24.27 -8.59 -12.80
CA ARG A 536 -22.95 -7.92 -12.68
C ARG A 536 -22.97 -6.47 -13.17
N SER A 537 -24.03 -5.73 -12.86
CA SER A 537 -23.97 -4.26 -12.93
C SER A 537 -23.03 -3.73 -11.85
N ALA A 538 -22.25 -2.69 -12.16
CA ALA A 538 -21.49 -1.97 -11.14
C ALA A 538 -22.43 -1.44 -10.04
N GLY A 539 -21.91 -1.33 -8.81
CA GLY A 539 -22.50 -0.53 -7.72
C GLY A 539 -23.07 0.77 -8.24
N CYS A 540 -24.16 1.24 -7.63
CA CYS A 540 -24.43 2.67 -7.73
C CYS A 540 -23.19 3.39 -7.16
N SER A 541 -22.31 3.87 -8.02
CA SER A 541 -21.14 4.68 -7.64
C SER A 541 -21.54 6.15 -7.39
N GLU A 542 -22.82 6.46 -7.55
CA GLU A 542 -23.42 7.75 -7.29
C GLU A 542 -23.28 8.09 -5.79
N ALA A 543 -23.01 9.36 -5.52
CA ALA A 543 -22.96 9.87 -4.16
C ALA A 543 -24.39 9.95 -3.61
N TYR A 544 -24.65 9.28 -2.49
CA TYR A 544 -25.91 9.40 -1.79
C TYR A 544 -25.88 10.64 -0.89
N SER A 545 -27.00 11.37 -0.87
CA SER A 545 -27.24 12.44 0.08
C SER A 545 -27.80 11.85 1.37
N VAL A 546 -27.23 12.22 2.52
CA VAL A 546 -27.84 11.95 3.83
C VAL A 546 -28.99 12.93 4.01
N ILE A 547 -30.22 12.43 4.14
CA ILE A 547 -31.43 13.27 4.24
C ILE A 547 -31.92 13.39 5.67
N GLU A 548 -31.73 12.34 6.46
CA GLU A 548 -32.10 12.33 7.87
C GLU A 548 -31.07 11.50 8.64
N ARG A 549 -30.74 11.97 9.84
CA ARG A 549 -29.83 11.30 10.75
C ARG A 549 -30.24 11.65 12.17
N ASP A 550 -30.74 10.65 12.89
CA ASP A 550 -31.07 10.78 14.29
C ASP A 550 -29.92 10.18 15.11
N LEU A 551 -29.25 11.06 15.88
CA LEU A 551 -28.20 10.69 16.81
C LEU A 551 -28.71 10.89 18.22
N VAL A 552 -28.29 10.02 19.14
CA VAL A 552 -28.70 10.01 20.55
C VAL A 552 -28.38 11.35 21.23
N HIS A 553 -29.32 12.30 21.14
CA HIS A 553 -29.55 13.39 22.07
C HIS A 553 -31.07 13.41 22.28
N ALA A 554 -31.51 12.89 23.43
CA ALA A 554 -32.92 12.77 23.85
C ALA A 554 -33.70 11.49 23.46
N GLY A 555 -33.02 10.34 23.37
CA GLY A 555 -33.69 9.06 23.61
C GLY A 555 -34.51 8.45 22.47
N GLU A 556 -34.21 8.80 21.22
CA GLU A 556 -34.81 8.23 19.99
C GLU A 556 -33.85 7.24 19.29
N GLU A 557 -34.35 6.58 18.23
CA GLU A 557 -33.70 5.50 17.44
C GLU A 557 -32.38 5.94 16.77
N GLU A 558 -31.40 5.05 16.59
CA GLU A 558 -30.25 5.34 15.72
C GLU A 558 -30.59 4.95 14.29
N SER A 559 -30.76 5.96 13.44
CA SER A 559 -31.20 5.80 12.06
C SER A 559 -30.38 6.65 11.10
N LEU A 560 -30.30 6.18 9.85
CA LEU A 560 -29.69 6.90 8.74
C LEU A 560 -30.55 6.72 7.49
N MET A 561 -31.06 7.82 6.95
CA MET A 561 -31.76 7.84 5.66
C MET A 561 -30.88 8.44 4.57
N LEU A 562 -30.70 7.67 3.49
CA LEU A 562 -29.86 7.99 2.34
C LEU A 562 -30.67 7.97 1.05
N GLU A 563 -30.32 8.84 0.11
CA GLU A 563 -30.87 8.82 -1.25
C GLU A 563 -29.82 9.02 -2.32
N GLY A 564 -29.85 8.17 -3.35
CA GLY A 564 -29.05 8.30 -4.57
C GLY A 564 -29.95 8.47 -5.79
N ASP A 565 -29.64 9.44 -6.64
CA ASP A 565 -30.29 9.57 -7.95
C ASP A 565 -29.74 8.51 -8.90
N ILE A 566 -30.61 7.65 -9.42
CA ILE A 566 -30.26 6.55 -10.34
C ILE A 566 -30.63 6.87 -11.80
N GLY A 567 -30.93 8.15 -12.06
CA GLY A 567 -31.25 8.70 -13.37
C GLY A 567 -32.72 8.52 -13.77
N GLY A 568 -33.17 9.35 -14.72
CA GLY A 568 -34.53 9.26 -15.28
C GLY A 568 -35.64 9.79 -14.37
N GLY A 569 -35.31 10.44 -13.25
CA GLY A 569 -36.27 10.96 -12.28
C GLY A 569 -36.61 9.99 -11.15
N VAL A 570 -35.78 8.95 -10.96
CA VAL A 570 -35.96 7.88 -9.98
C VAL A 570 -34.84 7.94 -8.94
N ILE A 571 -35.19 7.72 -7.69
CA ILE A 571 -34.29 7.74 -6.54
C ILE A 571 -34.27 6.36 -5.89
N LEU A 572 -33.07 5.87 -5.56
CA LEU A 572 -32.88 4.75 -4.65
C LEU A 572 -32.72 5.29 -3.23
N GLN A 573 -33.71 5.04 -2.39
CA GLN A 573 -33.78 5.45 -0.99
C GLN A 573 -33.44 4.25 -0.09
N ARG A 574 -32.64 4.48 0.95
CA ARG A 574 -32.27 3.48 1.95
C ARG A 574 -32.43 4.07 3.35
N HIS A 575 -33.07 3.32 4.22
CA HIS A 575 -33.18 3.63 5.64
C HIS A 575 -32.52 2.49 6.43
N VAL A 576 -31.42 2.80 7.10
CA VAL A 576 -30.70 1.86 7.96
C VAL A 576 -30.96 2.26 9.41
N SER A 577 -31.48 1.37 10.24
CA SER A 577 -31.80 1.70 11.62
C SER A 577 -31.50 0.55 12.59
N ILE A 578 -31.21 0.93 13.83
CA ILE A 578 -31.15 0.02 14.97
C ILE A 578 -32.22 0.48 15.97
N LEU A 579 -33.29 -0.31 16.09
CA LEU A 579 -34.44 0.03 16.92
C LEU A 579 -34.06 -0.04 18.40
N LYS A 580 -34.47 0.96 19.18
CA LYS A 580 -34.12 1.08 20.60
C LYS A 580 -34.74 -0.04 21.46
N ASP A 581 -35.94 -0.46 21.13
CA ASP A 581 -36.67 -1.54 21.80
C ASP A 581 -36.19 -2.93 21.39
N ARG A 582 -35.45 -3.03 20.28
CA ARG A 582 -34.84 -4.26 19.76
C ARG A 582 -33.39 -4.01 19.29
N PRO A 583 -32.46 -3.65 20.19
CA PRO A 583 -31.10 -3.27 19.82
C PRO A 583 -30.29 -4.39 19.14
N GLN A 584 -30.73 -5.65 19.30
CA GLN A 584 -30.20 -6.84 18.65
C GLN A 584 -30.54 -6.95 17.15
N VAL A 585 -31.45 -6.11 16.65
CA VAL A 585 -31.91 -6.12 15.26
C VAL A 585 -31.36 -4.92 14.51
N LEU A 586 -30.63 -5.19 13.43
CA LEU A 586 -30.31 -4.20 12.40
C LEU A 586 -31.37 -4.26 11.30
N GLN A 587 -32.10 -3.17 11.06
CA GLN A 587 -33.11 -3.08 10.02
C GLN A 587 -32.60 -2.25 8.84
N ILE A 588 -32.87 -2.74 7.63
CA ILE A 588 -32.58 -2.02 6.39
C ILE A 588 -33.84 -2.07 5.51
N ASP A 589 -34.38 -0.88 5.23
CA ASP A 589 -35.52 -0.68 4.34
C ASP A 589 -35.06 0.08 3.10
N SER A 590 -35.19 -0.55 1.95
CA SER A 590 -34.70 0.01 0.69
C SER A 590 -35.82 0.13 -0.32
N GLY A 591 -35.81 1.19 -1.12
CA GLY A 591 -36.87 1.46 -2.07
C GLY A 591 -36.45 2.27 -3.29
N ILE A 592 -37.02 1.93 -4.45
CA ILE A 592 -36.87 2.69 -5.69
C ILE A 592 -38.15 3.51 -5.91
N ILE A 593 -38.04 4.84 -5.90
CA ILE A 593 -39.17 5.79 -5.90
C ILE A 593 -39.02 6.83 -7.02
N ALA A 594 -40.09 7.16 -7.73
CA ALA A 594 -40.09 8.22 -8.75
C ALA A 594 -40.37 9.62 -8.15
N ARG A 595 -39.53 10.64 -8.42
CA ARG A 595 -39.70 12.01 -7.87
C ARG A 595 -39.97 13.11 -8.91
N SER A 596 -39.19 13.18 -9.99
CA SER A 596 -39.22 14.29 -10.97
C SER A 596 -38.95 13.80 -12.39
N VAL A 597 -39.98 13.70 -13.23
CA VAL A 597 -39.86 13.18 -14.60
C VAL A 597 -39.95 14.32 -15.60
N GLY A 598 -38.87 14.56 -16.36
CA GLY A 598 -38.84 15.53 -17.46
C GLY A 598 -39.46 14.97 -18.75
N ALA A 599 -40.00 15.84 -19.60
CA ALA A 599 -40.52 15.44 -20.91
C ALA A 599 -39.39 14.85 -21.78
N GLY A 600 -39.45 13.54 -22.04
CA GLY A 600 -38.45 12.81 -22.84
C GLY A 600 -37.61 11.78 -22.06
N SER A 601 -37.75 11.65 -20.74
CA SER A 601 -36.86 10.79 -19.93
C SER A 601 -37.26 9.32 -19.80
N GLY A 602 -38.41 8.89 -20.33
CA GLY A 602 -38.90 7.51 -20.16
C GLY A 602 -39.11 7.06 -18.70
N GLY A 603 -39.14 8.02 -17.74
CA GLY A 603 -38.95 7.76 -16.31
C GLY A 603 -40.00 6.89 -15.60
N PHE A 604 -41.19 6.73 -16.19
CA PHE A 604 -42.23 5.81 -15.68
C PHE A 604 -42.35 4.51 -16.47
N SER A 605 -41.57 4.35 -17.56
CA SER A 605 -41.62 3.19 -18.46
C SER A 605 -40.33 2.36 -18.45
N ARG A 606 -39.27 2.82 -17.78
CA ARG A 606 -38.02 2.08 -17.61
C ARG A 606 -38.23 0.95 -16.60
N LEU A 607 -37.93 -0.28 -17.02
CA LEU A 607 -37.86 -1.44 -16.13
C LEU A 607 -36.71 -1.26 -15.14
N VAL A 608 -37.01 -1.45 -13.86
CA VAL A 608 -36.04 -1.39 -12.77
C VAL A 608 -36.27 -2.59 -11.86
N CYS A 609 -35.19 -3.05 -11.22
CA CYS A 609 -35.20 -4.12 -10.23
C CYS A 609 -34.31 -3.68 -9.07
N LEU A 610 -34.83 -3.72 -7.85
CA LEU A 610 -34.06 -3.46 -6.63
C LEU A 610 -33.35 -4.76 -6.23
N ARG A 611 -32.02 -4.72 -6.26
CA ARG A 611 -31.18 -5.85 -5.83
C ARG A 611 -30.41 -5.46 -4.57
N VAL A 612 -30.55 -6.26 -3.52
CA VAL A 612 -29.77 -6.21 -2.28
C VAL A 612 -28.65 -7.22 -2.36
N HIS A 613 -27.41 -6.78 -2.17
CA HIS A 613 -26.20 -7.58 -2.39
C HIS A 613 -25.20 -7.41 -1.24
N PRO A 614 -25.41 -8.11 -0.11
CA PRO A 614 -24.44 -8.21 0.95
C PRO A 614 -23.34 -9.20 0.59
N THR A 615 -22.09 -8.88 0.89
CA THR A 615 -20.95 -9.79 0.83
C THR A 615 -20.46 -10.06 2.26
N PHE A 616 -20.69 -11.27 2.76
CA PHE A 616 -20.28 -11.67 4.11
C PHE A 616 -18.92 -12.36 4.09
N THR A 617 -18.11 -12.10 5.11
CA THR A 617 -16.80 -12.71 5.32
C THR A 617 -16.95 -14.01 6.11
N LEU A 618 -16.33 -15.09 5.63
CA LEU A 618 -16.38 -16.41 6.26
C LEU A 618 -15.11 -16.64 7.08
N LEU A 619 -15.24 -16.74 8.40
CA LEU A 619 -14.10 -17.01 9.28
C LEU A 619 -13.67 -18.49 9.17
N HIS A 620 -14.64 -19.39 9.06
CA HIS A 620 -14.42 -20.82 8.89
C HIS A 620 -15.19 -21.32 7.64
N PRO A 621 -14.69 -21.04 6.42
CA PRO A 621 -15.43 -21.34 5.18
C PRO A 621 -15.85 -22.81 5.04
N THR A 622 -15.05 -23.75 5.52
CA THR A 622 -15.34 -25.20 5.44
C THR A 622 -16.38 -25.67 6.47
N GLU A 623 -16.66 -24.85 7.48
CA GLU A 623 -17.57 -25.15 8.59
C GLU A 623 -18.79 -24.20 8.60
N THR A 624 -19.01 -23.52 7.47
CA THR A 624 -20.12 -22.59 7.28
C THR A 624 -21.09 -23.08 6.22
N PHE A 625 -22.38 -22.92 6.48
CA PHE A 625 -23.45 -23.28 5.54
C PHE A 625 -24.64 -22.33 5.71
N ILE A 626 -25.53 -22.31 4.71
CA ILE A 626 -26.77 -21.53 4.73
C ILE A 626 -27.94 -22.47 5.01
N SER A 627 -28.82 -22.12 5.93
CA SER A 627 -30.00 -22.91 6.29
C SER A 627 -31.28 -22.11 6.16
N PHE A 628 -32.33 -22.71 5.58
CA PHE A 628 -33.67 -22.11 5.53
C PHE A 628 -34.78 -23.13 5.28
N THR A 629 -36.03 -22.73 5.51
CA THR A 629 -37.23 -23.47 5.08
C THR A 629 -37.87 -22.74 3.91
N SER A 630 -38.08 -23.43 2.79
CA SER A 630 -38.73 -22.88 1.60
C SER A 630 -40.24 -22.67 1.84
N ILE A 631 -40.90 -21.86 1.02
CA ILE A 631 -42.35 -21.63 1.09
C ILE A 631 -43.16 -22.94 0.97
N ASP A 632 -42.67 -23.91 0.18
CA ASP A 632 -43.26 -25.25 0.08
C ASP A 632 -43.05 -26.15 1.33
N GLY A 633 -42.35 -25.66 2.36
CA GLY A 633 -42.04 -26.39 3.58
C GLY A 633 -40.75 -27.21 3.54
N THR A 634 -40.01 -27.19 2.43
CA THR A 634 -38.73 -27.92 2.29
C THR A 634 -37.63 -27.27 3.11
N LYS A 635 -37.00 -28.03 4.02
CA LYS A 635 -35.78 -27.58 4.74
C LYS A 635 -34.56 -27.78 3.86
N ARG A 636 -33.67 -26.77 3.81
CA ARG A 636 -32.46 -26.78 2.99
C ARG A 636 -31.25 -26.39 3.82
N GLU A 637 -30.13 -27.05 3.55
CA GLU A 637 -28.79 -26.69 4.00
C GLU A 637 -27.88 -26.65 2.79
N ILE A 638 -27.26 -25.50 2.55
CA ILE A 638 -26.46 -25.21 1.36
C ILE A 638 -25.03 -24.94 1.80
N TRP A 639 -24.13 -25.80 1.35
CA TRP A 639 -22.70 -25.74 1.63
C TRP A 639 -21.94 -25.06 0.49
N PRO A 640 -20.72 -24.54 0.71
CA PRO A 640 -19.93 -23.85 -0.31
C PRO A 640 -19.66 -24.68 -1.58
N ASP A 641 -19.58 -26.00 -1.46
CA ASP A 641 -19.36 -26.95 -2.56
C ASP A 641 -20.58 -27.12 -3.47
N ALA A 642 -21.76 -26.67 -3.05
CA ALA A 642 -22.97 -26.66 -3.88
C ALA A 642 -22.90 -25.63 -5.03
N GLY A 643 -21.91 -24.71 -5.00
CA GLY A 643 -21.80 -23.62 -5.97
C GLY A 643 -22.99 -22.64 -5.91
N ASP A 644 -23.14 -21.85 -6.97
CA ASP A 644 -24.15 -20.79 -7.01
C ASP A 644 -25.58 -21.33 -7.06
N GLN A 645 -26.48 -20.77 -6.24
CA GLN A 645 -27.88 -21.21 -6.13
C GLN A 645 -28.85 -20.05 -6.36
N THR A 646 -29.96 -20.32 -7.05
CA THR A 646 -31.05 -19.36 -7.27
C THR A 646 -32.39 -19.96 -6.84
N TYR A 647 -33.18 -19.21 -6.09
CA TYR A 647 -34.49 -19.64 -5.60
C TYR A 647 -35.58 -18.66 -6.04
N GLN A 648 -36.71 -19.20 -6.53
CA GLN A 648 -37.86 -18.45 -7.03
C GLN A 648 -39.17 -19.19 -6.74
N GLY A 649 -40.29 -18.45 -6.70
CA GLY A 649 -41.61 -19.02 -6.43
C GLY A 649 -41.65 -19.79 -5.11
N ASN A 650 -42.22 -20.99 -5.10
CA ASN A 650 -42.40 -21.79 -3.88
C ASN A 650 -41.07 -22.32 -3.27
N GLN A 651 -39.95 -22.18 -3.98
CA GLN A 651 -38.63 -22.57 -3.49
C GLN A 651 -37.90 -21.45 -2.74
N LEU A 652 -38.45 -20.22 -2.75
CA LEU A 652 -37.91 -19.11 -1.96
C LEU A 652 -37.85 -19.46 -0.47
N PRO A 653 -36.87 -18.92 0.28
CA PRO A 653 -36.95 -18.94 1.73
C PRO A 653 -38.25 -18.29 2.20
N ASN A 654 -38.91 -18.90 3.19
CA ASN A 654 -40.18 -18.42 3.73
C ASN A 654 -39.96 -17.23 4.70
N GLY A 655 -39.40 -16.15 4.16
CA GLY A 655 -39.13 -14.90 4.86
C GLY A 655 -37.90 -14.93 5.77
N GLU A 656 -37.13 -16.01 5.77
CA GLU A 656 -35.94 -16.18 6.60
C GLU A 656 -34.94 -17.13 5.96
N TRP A 657 -33.65 -16.75 6.02
CA TRP A 657 -32.51 -17.65 5.87
C TRP A 657 -31.40 -17.28 6.85
N MET A 658 -30.55 -18.25 7.19
CA MET A 658 -29.51 -18.09 8.20
C MET A 658 -28.15 -18.56 7.67
N LEU A 659 -27.12 -17.75 7.82
CA LEU A 659 -25.72 -18.11 7.60
C LEU A 659 -25.13 -18.63 8.91
N VAL A 660 -24.78 -19.92 8.98
CA VAL A 660 -24.34 -20.59 10.21
C VAL A 660 -22.85 -20.83 10.17
N ASP A 661 -22.11 -20.39 11.20
CA ASP A 661 -20.72 -20.79 11.46
C ASP A 661 -20.68 -21.78 12.63
N LYS A 662 -20.38 -23.06 12.34
CA LYS A 662 -20.37 -24.12 13.35
C LYS A 662 -19.26 -23.94 14.39
N CYS A 663 -18.10 -23.43 13.99
CA CYS A 663 -16.96 -23.24 14.89
C CYS A 663 -17.25 -22.15 15.93
N LEU A 664 -17.98 -21.10 15.53
CA LEU A 664 -18.39 -20.03 16.43
C LEU A 664 -19.67 -20.34 17.21
N GLY A 665 -20.47 -21.32 16.77
CA GLY A 665 -21.75 -21.67 17.40
C GLY A 665 -22.81 -20.56 17.27
N VAL A 666 -22.69 -19.73 16.22
CA VAL A 666 -23.61 -18.61 15.95
C VAL A 666 -24.05 -18.62 14.50
N GLY A 667 -25.21 -18.03 14.24
CA GLY A 667 -25.75 -17.83 12.90
C GLY A 667 -26.25 -16.40 12.71
N LEU A 668 -25.96 -15.83 11.54
CA LEU A 668 -26.53 -14.55 11.10
C LEU A 668 -27.86 -14.83 10.41
N VAL A 669 -28.96 -14.48 11.08
CA VAL A 669 -30.32 -14.64 10.57
C VAL A 669 -30.69 -13.40 9.78
N ASN A 670 -31.13 -13.57 8.55
CA ASN A 670 -31.73 -12.50 7.74
C ASN A 670 -33.21 -12.78 7.51
N ARG A 671 -34.07 -11.89 8.02
CA ARG A 671 -35.54 -11.94 7.90
C ARG A 671 -36.01 -10.89 6.91
N PHE A 672 -36.88 -11.24 5.97
CA PHE A 672 -37.36 -10.32 4.93
C PHE A 672 -38.84 -10.57 4.60
N LYS A 673 -39.50 -9.58 4.00
CA LYS A 673 -40.89 -9.72 3.53
C LYS A 673 -40.91 -10.52 2.23
N VAL A 674 -41.62 -11.64 2.22
CA VAL A 674 -41.65 -12.57 1.07
C VAL A 674 -42.29 -11.91 -0.15
N GLU A 675 -43.32 -11.09 0.05
CA GLU A 675 -44.04 -10.37 -1.00
C GLU A 675 -43.20 -9.31 -1.73
N GLU A 676 -42.08 -8.88 -1.14
CA GLU A 676 -41.15 -7.90 -1.71
C GLU A 676 -40.00 -8.55 -2.50
N VAL A 677 -39.82 -9.87 -2.36
CA VAL A 677 -38.68 -10.61 -2.93
C VAL A 677 -39.17 -11.57 -4.00
N TYR A 678 -38.76 -11.31 -5.24
CA TYR A 678 -39.04 -12.16 -6.40
C TYR A 678 -38.07 -13.33 -6.53
N LYS A 679 -36.79 -13.11 -6.21
CA LYS A 679 -35.75 -14.16 -6.24
C LYS A 679 -34.70 -13.96 -5.15
N CYS A 680 -34.21 -15.07 -4.61
CA CYS A 680 -33.03 -15.12 -3.74
C CYS A 680 -31.85 -15.74 -4.50
N TYR A 681 -30.65 -15.24 -4.25
CA TYR A 681 -29.42 -15.77 -4.88
C TYR A 681 -28.32 -15.98 -3.85
N ILE A 682 -27.62 -17.10 -3.96
CA ILE A 682 -26.45 -17.45 -3.14
C ILE A 682 -25.24 -17.56 -4.06
N HIS A 683 -24.20 -16.78 -3.77
CA HIS A 683 -22.90 -16.85 -4.45
C HIS A 683 -21.80 -17.20 -3.45
N TRP A 684 -20.96 -18.17 -3.76
CA TRP A 684 -19.82 -18.50 -2.91
C TRP A 684 -18.52 -17.96 -3.54
N GLY A 685 -17.79 -17.14 -2.78
CA GLY A 685 -16.46 -16.64 -3.13
C GLY A 685 -15.34 -17.37 -2.37
N THR A 686 -14.10 -16.95 -2.58
CA THR A 686 -12.95 -17.49 -1.82
C THR A 686 -12.94 -16.85 -0.43
N GLY A 687 -13.60 -17.49 0.54
CA GLY A 687 -13.72 -16.97 1.91
C GLY A 687 -14.84 -15.95 2.11
N THR A 688 -15.76 -15.84 1.16
CA THR A 688 -16.92 -14.93 1.23
C THR A 688 -18.20 -15.60 0.70
N VAL A 689 -19.35 -15.02 1.04
CA VAL A 689 -20.66 -15.45 0.49
C VAL A 689 -21.58 -14.26 0.27
N ASN A 690 -22.31 -14.26 -0.85
CA ASN A 690 -23.38 -13.30 -1.10
C ASN A 690 -24.75 -13.94 -0.85
N LEU A 691 -25.60 -13.22 -0.12
CA LEU A 691 -26.98 -13.60 0.17
C LEU A 691 -27.93 -12.53 -0.36
N GLU A 692 -28.31 -12.64 -1.62
CA GLU A 692 -28.99 -11.56 -2.32
C GLU A 692 -30.51 -11.69 -2.28
N LEU A 693 -31.17 -10.54 -2.16
CA LEU A 693 -32.62 -10.39 -2.30
C LEU A 693 -32.91 -9.50 -3.49
N TRP A 694 -33.80 -9.93 -4.39
CA TRP A 694 -34.15 -9.17 -5.58
C TRP A 694 -35.65 -8.95 -5.62
N SER A 695 -36.07 -7.71 -5.89
CA SER A 695 -37.46 -7.41 -6.23
C SER A 695 -37.82 -7.95 -7.61
N GLU A 696 -39.10 -7.87 -7.96
CA GLU A 696 -39.53 -8.04 -9.35
C GLU A 696 -38.92 -6.96 -10.27
N ASP A 697 -38.88 -7.26 -11.56
CA ASP A 697 -38.45 -6.32 -12.61
C ASP A 697 -39.67 -5.65 -13.24
N ARG A 698 -39.90 -4.36 -12.93
CA ARG A 698 -41.04 -3.60 -13.47
C ARG A 698 -40.79 -2.10 -13.45
N PRO A 699 -41.63 -1.28 -14.11
CA PRO A 699 -41.58 0.15 -13.96
C PRO A 699 -42.08 0.59 -12.57
N VAL A 700 -41.55 1.71 -12.06
CA VAL A 700 -41.94 2.31 -10.78
C VAL A 700 -42.69 3.62 -11.00
N SER A 701 -43.61 3.94 -10.09
CA SER A 701 -44.33 5.22 -10.04
C SER A 701 -44.37 5.76 -8.62
N LYS A 702 -44.82 7.01 -8.45
CA LYS A 702 -45.00 7.60 -7.11
C LYS A 702 -45.96 6.78 -6.22
N GLN A 703 -46.91 6.09 -6.83
CA GLN A 703 -47.93 5.30 -6.13
C GLN A 703 -47.56 3.81 -6.01
N SER A 704 -46.49 3.37 -6.69
CA SER A 704 -46.07 1.96 -6.72
C SER A 704 -44.53 1.87 -6.74
N PRO A 705 -43.87 2.18 -5.61
CA PRO A 705 -42.44 1.97 -5.46
C PRO A 705 -42.09 0.47 -5.49
N LEU A 706 -40.84 0.14 -5.75
CA LEU A 706 -40.29 -1.18 -5.40
C LEU A 706 -39.63 -1.07 -4.05
N THR A 707 -39.88 -2.01 -3.14
CA THR A 707 -39.30 -2.03 -1.80
C THR A 707 -38.72 -3.40 -1.50
N VAL A 708 -37.66 -3.44 -0.69
CA VAL A 708 -37.15 -4.63 -0.02
C VAL A 708 -36.81 -4.25 1.41
N SER A 709 -37.59 -4.75 2.37
CA SER A 709 -37.39 -4.60 3.81
C SER A 709 -36.82 -5.89 4.37
N HIS A 710 -35.69 -5.79 5.09
CA HIS A 710 -35.12 -6.93 5.79
C HIS A 710 -34.43 -6.55 7.11
N GLN A 711 -34.12 -7.57 7.90
CA GLN A 711 -33.52 -7.43 9.23
C GLN A 711 -32.42 -8.46 9.43
N TYR A 712 -31.38 -8.08 10.17
CA TYR A 712 -30.32 -8.97 10.62
C TYR A 712 -30.31 -9.12 12.14
N GLU A 713 -30.17 -10.36 12.61
CA GLU A 713 -30.04 -10.71 14.02
C GLU A 713 -29.05 -11.88 14.16
N VAL A 714 -28.27 -11.92 15.25
CA VAL A 714 -27.36 -13.04 15.52
C VAL A 714 -27.99 -14.00 16.51
N ALA A 715 -28.15 -15.25 16.11
CA ALA A 715 -28.69 -16.33 16.93
C ALA A 715 -27.59 -17.30 17.36
N ARG A 716 -27.72 -17.89 18.56
CA ARG A 716 -26.87 -19.04 18.95
C ARG A 716 -27.41 -20.30 18.28
N VAL A 717 -26.52 -21.10 17.73
CA VAL A 717 -26.84 -22.38 17.10
C VAL A 717 -26.32 -23.48 18.00
N ALA A 718 -27.18 -24.46 18.32
CA ALA A 718 -26.77 -25.59 19.14
C ALA A 718 -25.70 -26.41 18.39
N SER A 719 -24.57 -26.67 19.03
CA SER A 719 -23.60 -27.66 18.54
C SER A 719 -24.24 -29.03 18.62
N SER A 720 -24.61 -29.59 17.46
CA SER A 720 -25.03 -30.99 17.31
C SER A 720 -23.84 -31.92 17.45
#